data_AF-A0A8R1HZB8-F1
#
_entry.id   AF-A0A8R1HZB8-F1
#
_cell.length_a   1.000
_cell.length_b   1.000
_cell.length_c   1.000
_cell.angle_alpha   90.00
_cell.angle_beta   90.00
_cell.angle_gamma   90.00
#
_symmetry.space_group_name_H-M   'P 1'
#
loop_
_entity.id
_entity.type
_entity.pdbx_description
1 polymer ?
#
loop_
_entity_poly.entity_id
_entity_poly.type
_entity_poly.pdbx_seq_one_letter_code
_entity_poly.pdbx_strand_id
1 'polypeptide(L)'
;MAAIQRFLNNTTAHGLPRISKARNQLGKVFWILVWLSFFSVFCFQAFQLHSKYSQKHPSTNVKLKFDDVEFPAITFCNLNPYKKSLVMMVPSIRDTMDVYDNAKTHSKSSEEKKKKPKISRKQHSDASQQMVRELFAKEIEEGMIELKKSNLTLQLTNQRNVTGRRRSQRSIENRRYEAIEAHCKCVGNLEMECIRFESPPRDPSSKCVCTYDRDMEVAWPCFNISVWYDHECPLCHDDGYCESSLPHGTTSSDKWPCMCRNRGDTTEKEDTPYCIGKAGAGPIEIRKLWLENNMTTTTTTTTTTTPPPTTTTRKTTTTTTTTTTTPPPTTTPPPRPNQRAIVSNPETIKAMGFQGMTDGVAMLTRAKENLMFTMAALSDKQRIALSQSKHEFIEMCSFNGKECDIDQDFRLHVDPEFGNCFTFNYDVNNNYTSSRAGPMYGIRVLLFVNTSDYMSTSESSGVRLAIHPPTEYPFPDTFGYSAPVGFASSFGIKKKVMQRLPAPYGECVETKKVTDGNYIYSGYDYHPEGCHRSCFQKGLIDDCSCGDPRFPVPEGFRHCSAFNATARSCLEKNIGSVGDFHHITEKMDKCVCKQSCEEIIHEVTFSCSKWPSGATDLGDCEGMTENECEQYYRLNAAMIEVGEYYYY
;
A
#
# COMPACT_ATOMS: atom_id res chain seq x y z
N MET A 1 -47.23 35.79 -49.58
CA MET A 1 -46.03 36.67 -49.67
C MET A 1 -45.87 37.60 -48.48
N ALA A 2 -46.73 38.62 -48.28
CA ALA A 2 -46.52 39.67 -47.27
C ALA A 2 -46.18 39.18 -45.84
N ALA A 3 -46.86 38.14 -45.34
CA ALA A 3 -46.57 37.56 -44.02
C ALA A 3 -45.14 36.99 -43.90
N ILE A 4 -44.63 36.33 -44.95
CA ILE A 4 -43.26 35.79 -44.99
C ILE A 4 -42.25 36.95 -45.00
N GLN A 5 -42.50 38.01 -45.78
CA GLN A 5 -41.65 39.20 -45.82
C GLN A 5 -41.58 39.90 -44.44
N ARG A 6 -42.71 39.93 -43.70
CA ARG A 6 -42.78 40.48 -42.34
C ARG A 6 -42.01 39.61 -41.33
N PHE A 7 -42.15 38.28 -41.41
CA PHE A 7 -41.39 37.35 -40.56
C PHE A 7 -39.88 37.44 -40.81
N LEU A 8 -39.45 37.39 -42.08
CA LEU A 8 -38.02 37.45 -42.44
C LEU A 8 -37.34 38.76 -42.04
N ASN A 9 -38.06 39.88 -41.92
CA ASN A 9 -37.48 41.15 -41.47
C ASN A 9 -37.50 41.34 -39.94
N ASN A 10 -38.38 40.65 -39.21
CA ASN A 10 -38.56 40.82 -37.76
C ASN A 10 -37.95 39.67 -36.92
N THR A 11 -37.50 38.58 -37.56
CA THR A 11 -36.88 37.44 -36.87
C THR A 11 -35.48 37.77 -36.32
N THR A 12 -35.17 37.24 -35.13
CA THR A 12 -33.87 37.34 -34.49
C THR A 12 -32.79 36.49 -35.17
N ALA A 13 -33.17 35.53 -36.02
CA ALA A 13 -32.23 34.69 -36.76
C ALA A 13 -31.51 35.50 -37.87
N HIS A 14 -30.38 36.12 -37.52
CA HIS A 14 -29.68 37.17 -38.28
C HIS A 14 -29.40 36.89 -39.78
N GLY A 15 -29.34 35.62 -40.22
CA GLY A 15 -29.21 35.25 -41.63
C GLY A 15 -30.49 35.49 -42.46
N LEU A 16 -31.68 35.26 -41.88
CA LEU A 16 -32.96 35.32 -42.60
C LEU A 16 -33.30 36.73 -43.13
N PRO A 17 -33.07 37.85 -42.41
CA PRO A 17 -33.23 39.20 -42.96
C PRO A 17 -32.29 39.51 -44.13
N ARG A 18 -31.11 38.85 -44.21
CA ARG A 18 -30.16 39.06 -45.31
C ARG A 18 -30.64 38.42 -46.62
N ILE A 19 -31.31 37.26 -46.54
CA ILE A 19 -31.98 36.63 -47.70
C ILE A 19 -33.05 37.57 -48.28
N SER A 20 -33.88 38.18 -47.42
CA SER A 20 -34.94 39.11 -47.85
C SER A 20 -34.38 40.39 -48.51
N LYS A 21 -33.21 40.87 -48.05
CA LYS A 21 -32.58 42.12 -48.51
C LYS A 21 -31.62 41.95 -49.70
N ALA A 22 -31.31 40.71 -50.11
CA ALA A 22 -30.40 40.45 -51.23
C ALA A 22 -31.06 40.73 -52.59
N ARG A 23 -30.48 41.63 -53.39
CA ARG A 23 -30.99 42.03 -54.72
C ARG A 23 -30.84 40.93 -55.78
N ASN A 24 -29.70 40.22 -55.79
CA ASN A 24 -29.35 39.26 -56.84
C ASN A 24 -29.64 37.81 -56.40
N GLN A 25 -30.05 36.93 -57.32
CA GLN A 25 -30.40 35.54 -56.99
C GLN A 25 -29.22 34.76 -56.39
N LEU A 26 -27.99 34.93 -56.92
CA LEU A 26 -26.76 34.35 -56.35
C LEU A 26 -26.55 34.79 -54.88
N GLY A 27 -26.85 36.05 -54.55
CA GLY A 27 -26.78 36.55 -53.18
C GLY A 27 -27.81 35.93 -52.25
N LYS A 28 -29.02 35.62 -52.76
CA LYS A 28 -30.04 34.89 -51.98
C LYS A 28 -29.59 33.45 -51.74
N VAL A 29 -29.07 32.76 -52.76
CA VAL A 29 -28.52 31.39 -52.63
C VAL A 29 -27.37 31.37 -51.61
N PHE A 30 -26.45 32.33 -51.66
CA PHE A 30 -25.38 32.46 -50.67
C PHE A 30 -25.92 32.58 -49.24
N TRP A 31 -26.84 33.52 -48.97
CA TRP A 31 -27.39 33.68 -47.61
C TRP A 31 -28.26 32.50 -47.16
N ILE A 32 -28.90 31.77 -48.09
CA ILE A 32 -29.59 30.51 -47.79
C ILE A 32 -28.58 29.43 -47.38
N LEU A 33 -27.49 29.24 -48.12
CA LEU A 33 -26.45 28.25 -47.79
C LEU A 33 -25.75 28.56 -46.46
N VAL A 34 -25.43 29.84 -46.20
CA VAL A 34 -24.89 30.28 -44.91
C VAL A 34 -25.87 29.99 -43.77
N TRP A 35 -27.16 30.31 -43.93
CA TRP A 35 -28.17 30.01 -42.90
C TRP A 35 -28.34 28.51 -42.67
N LEU A 36 -28.40 27.70 -43.75
CA LEU A 36 -28.49 26.24 -43.65
C LEU A 36 -27.27 25.62 -42.97
N SER A 37 -26.06 26.16 -43.19
CA SER A 37 -24.84 25.72 -42.51
C SER A 37 -24.93 25.97 -41.00
N PHE A 38 -25.22 27.20 -40.58
CA PHE A 38 -25.38 27.52 -39.15
C PHE A 38 -26.56 26.79 -38.50
N PHE A 39 -27.66 26.58 -39.22
CA PHE A 39 -28.79 25.78 -38.73
C PHE A 39 -28.42 24.30 -38.56
N SER A 40 -27.62 23.73 -39.46
CA SER A 40 -27.10 22.37 -39.35
C SER A 40 -26.18 22.21 -38.13
N VAL A 41 -25.28 23.18 -37.90
CA VAL A 41 -24.41 23.21 -36.72
C VAL A 41 -25.23 23.35 -35.43
N PHE A 42 -26.24 24.21 -35.41
CA PHE A 42 -27.15 24.34 -34.27
C PHE A 42 -27.89 23.03 -33.97
N CYS A 43 -28.46 22.38 -34.99
CA CYS A 43 -29.14 21.09 -34.82
C CYS A 43 -28.18 19.99 -34.32
N PHE A 44 -26.93 19.97 -34.78
CA PHE A 44 -25.90 19.05 -34.30
C PHE A 44 -25.51 19.31 -32.84
N GLN A 45 -25.33 20.57 -32.44
CA GLN A 45 -25.09 20.94 -31.03
C GLN A 45 -26.29 20.63 -30.14
N ALA A 46 -27.52 20.89 -30.59
CA ALA A 46 -28.74 20.56 -29.88
C ALA A 46 -28.91 19.03 -29.71
N PHE A 47 -28.58 18.25 -30.74
CA PHE A 47 -28.55 16.79 -30.67
C PHE A 47 -27.49 16.29 -29.68
N GLN A 48 -26.26 16.83 -29.70
CA GLN A 48 -25.24 16.48 -28.70
C GLN A 48 -25.67 16.84 -27.27
N LEU A 49 -26.23 18.03 -27.05
CA LEU A 49 -26.70 18.47 -25.74
C LEU A 49 -27.86 17.61 -25.25
N HIS A 50 -28.83 17.29 -26.10
CA HIS A 50 -29.92 16.39 -25.75
C HIS A 50 -29.43 14.95 -25.50
N SER A 51 -28.48 14.45 -26.28
CA SER A 51 -27.84 13.15 -26.04
C SER A 51 -27.15 13.12 -24.68
N LYS A 52 -26.32 14.13 -24.38
CA LYS A 52 -25.60 14.27 -23.09
C LYS A 52 -26.53 14.44 -21.89
N TYR A 53 -27.66 15.12 -22.06
CA TYR A 53 -28.72 15.23 -21.05
C TYR A 53 -29.45 13.89 -20.83
N SER A 54 -29.84 13.22 -21.92
CA SER A 54 -30.54 11.93 -21.89
C SER A 54 -29.65 10.77 -21.40
N GLN A 55 -28.33 10.89 -21.49
CA GLN A 55 -27.34 10.01 -20.84
C GLN A 55 -27.32 10.13 -19.31
N LYS A 56 -27.92 11.19 -18.72
CA LYS A 56 -28.06 11.40 -17.26
C LYS A 56 -26.74 11.37 -16.46
N HIS A 57 -25.60 11.66 -17.10
CA HIS A 57 -24.31 11.65 -16.40
C HIS A 57 -24.32 12.61 -15.20
N PRO A 58 -24.06 12.14 -13.96
CA PRO A 58 -24.06 12.98 -12.77
C PRO A 58 -22.85 13.92 -12.76
N SER A 59 -23.06 15.19 -12.41
CA SER A 59 -21.98 16.17 -12.22
C SER A 59 -21.58 16.27 -10.74
N THR A 60 -20.32 16.01 -10.44
CA THR A 60 -19.77 16.24 -9.10
C THR A 60 -19.72 17.73 -8.80
N ASN A 61 -20.22 18.13 -7.63
CA ASN A 61 -20.27 19.52 -7.17
C ASN A 61 -19.64 19.61 -5.78
N VAL A 62 -18.38 20.02 -5.70
CA VAL A 62 -17.69 20.21 -4.42
C VAL A 62 -18.15 21.53 -3.79
N LYS A 63 -18.69 21.47 -2.57
CA LYS A 63 -19.03 22.64 -1.76
C LYS A 63 -18.17 22.60 -0.49
N LEU A 64 -17.32 23.61 -0.31
CA LEU A 64 -16.66 23.84 0.97
C LEU A 64 -17.69 24.42 1.95
N LYS A 65 -17.65 23.97 3.20
CA LYS A 65 -18.54 24.39 4.29
C LYS A 65 -17.70 24.55 5.56
N PHE A 66 -17.92 25.64 6.28
CA PHE A 66 -17.09 26.08 7.42
C PHE A 66 -17.96 26.32 8.66
N ASP A 67 -18.94 25.45 8.87
CA ASP A 67 -19.77 25.40 10.08
C ASP A 67 -19.05 24.58 11.16
N ASP A 68 -19.50 24.69 12.41
CA ASP A 68 -19.05 23.81 13.51
C ASP A 68 -19.24 22.34 13.13
N VAL A 69 -18.17 21.54 13.25
CA VAL A 69 -18.17 20.15 12.80
C VAL A 69 -18.33 19.21 14.00
N GLU A 70 -19.33 18.33 13.93
CA GLU A 70 -19.43 17.19 14.84
C GLU A 70 -18.18 16.31 14.67
N PHE A 71 -17.46 16.12 15.78
CA PHE A 71 -16.29 15.27 15.84
C PHE A 71 -16.69 13.82 15.50
N PRO A 72 -15.83 13.00 14.87
CA PRO A 72 -16.15 11.60 14.61
C PRO A 72 -16.19 10.77 15.91
N ALA A 73 -16.72 9.56 15.81
CA ALA A 73 -16.44 8.52 16.78
C ALA A 73 -15.04 7.94 16.50
N ILE A 74 -14.30 7.63 17.56
CA ILE A 74 -12.95 7.07 17.45
C ILE A 74 -12.84 5.84 18.35
N THR A 75 -12.66 4.69 17.71
CA THR A 75 -12.53 3.39 18.38
C THR A 75 -11.06 3.03 18.51
N PHE A 76 -10.55 3.00 19.74
CA PHE A 76 -9.17 2.63 20.08
C PHE A 76 -9.08 1.17 20.53
N CYS A 77 -8.13 0.42 19.98
CA CYS A 77 -7.92 -1.01 20.22
C CYS A 77 -6.45 -1.31 20.57
N ASN A 78 -6.18 -2.27 21.46
CA ASN A 78 -4.82 -2.77 21.67
C ASN A 78 -4.43 -3.76 20.55
N LEU A 79 -3.22 -3.67 19.99
CA LEU A 79 -2.72 -4.66 19.01
C LEU A 79 -2.50 -6.08 19.62
N ASN A 80 -2.55 -6.20 20.94
CA ASN A 80 -2.66 -7.47 21.65
C ASN A 80 -4.08 -7.66 22.21
N PRO A 81 -4.93 -8.50 21.58
CA PRO A 81 -6.35 -8.59 21.90
C PRO A 81 -6.66 -9.23 23.24
N TYR A 82 -5.79 -10.10 23.75
CA TYR A 82 -6.04 -10.85 24.98
C TYR A 82 -4.77 -10.93 25.82
N LYS A 83 -4.92 -10.79 27.14
CA LYS A 83 -3.81 -10.83 28.10
C LYS A 83 -3.28 -12.25 28.22
N LYS A 84 -2.01 -12.47 27.85
CA LYS A 84 -1.36 -13.79 27.85
C LYS A 84 -1.41 -14.44 29.23
N SER A 85 -1.23 -13.65 30.30
CA SER A 85 -1.38 -14.05 31.71
C SER A 85 -2.73 -14.73 31.98
N LEU A 86 -3.83 -14.15 31.48
CA LEU A 86 -5.18 -14.66 31.66
C LEU A 86 -5.50 -15.81 30.70
N VAL A 87 -5.13 -15.66 29.43
CA VAL A 87 -5.34 -16.67 28.38
C VAL A 87 -4.69 -18.00 28.71
N MET A 88 -3.48 -17.99 29.26
CA MET A 88 -2.75 -19.22 29.63
C MET A 88 -3.35 -19.95 30.83
N MET A 89 -4.25 -19.32 31.60
CA MET A 89 -5.06 -20.00 32.62
C MET A 89 -6.19 -20.83 31.98
N VAL A 90 -6.76 -20.39 30.85
CA VAL A 90 -7.85 -21.09 30.16
C VAL A 90 -7.31 -22.29 29.39
N PRO A 91 -7.62 -23.54 29.79
CA PRO A 91 -6.87 -24.68 29.28
C PRO A 91 -7.04 -24.91 27.78
N SER A 92 -8.22 -24.69 27.20
CA SER A 92 -8.46 -24.86 25.77
C SER A 92 -7.66 -23.89 24.89
N ILE A 93 -7.50 -22.64 25.32
CA ILE A 93 -6.73 -21.64 24.57
C ILE A 93 -5.23 -21.85 24.78
N ARG A 94 -4.79 -22.22 26.00
CA ARG A 94 -3.43 -22.69 26.22
C ARG A 94 -3.10 -23.91 25.35
N ASP A 95 -4.01 -24.90 25.27
CA ASP A 95 -3.84 -26.08 24.44
C ASP A 95 -3.67 -25.68 22.95
N THR A 96 -4.46 -24.73 22.43
CA THR A 96 -4.28 -24.11 21.09
C THR A 96 -2.91 -23.43 20.94
N MET A 97 -2.46 -22.66 21.94
CA MET A 97 -1.20 -21.93 21.92
C MET A 97 0.02 -22.86 21.98
N ASP A 98 -0.06 -23.93 22.78
CA ASP A 98 0.94 -24.99 22.87
C ASP A 98 1.11 -25.71 21.53
N VAL A 99 0.05 -25.91 20.72
CA VAL A 99 0.22 -26.42 19.34
C VAL A 99 1.07 -25.47 18.50
N TYR A 100 0.83 -24.15 18.56
CA TYR A 100 1.62 -23.17 17.81
C TYR A 100 3.08 -23.13 18.28
N ASP A 101 3.35 -23.05 19.59
CA ASP A 101 4.74 -23.03 20.08
C ASP A 101 5.46 -24.38 19.88
N ASN A 102 4.74 -25.52 19.84
CA ASN A 102 5.29 -26.78 19.34
C ASN A 102 5.59 -26.72 17.83
N ALA A 103 4.71 -26.18 16.99
CA ALA A 103 4.99 -26.00 15.56
C ALA A 103 6.18 -25.06 15.30
N LYS A 104 6.29 -23.97 16.07
CA LYS A 104 7.36 -22.95 16.05
C LYS A 104 8.71 -23.48 16.56
N THR A 105 8.69 -24.48 17.45
CA THR A 105 9.89 -25.21 17.87
C THR A 105 10.21 -26.40 16.94
N HIS A 106 9.21 -26.97 16.26
CA HIS A 106 9.41 -28.01 15.24
C HIS A 106 9.90 -27.46 13.90
N SER A 107 9.51 -26.26 13.47
CA SER A 107 10.14 -25.58 12.32
C SER A 107 11.62 -25.29 12.63
N LYS A 108 11.93 -24.75 13.82
CA LYS A 108 13.32 -24.51 14.26
C LYS A 108 14.16 -25.80 14.42
N SER A 109 13.61 -26.88 15.00
CA SER A 109 14.35 -28.14 15.19
C SER A 109 14.35 -29.05 13.96
N SER A 110 13.41 -28.88 13.03
CA SER A 110 13.51 -29.44 11.68
C SER A 110 14.45 -28.62 10.80
N GLU A 111 14.64 -27.31 11.01
CA GLU A 111 15.80 -26.58 10.49
C GLU A 111 17.13 -27.10 11.05
N GLU A 112 17.16 -27.73 12.23
CA GLU A 112 18.38 -28.34 12.79
C GLU A 112 18.63 -29.77 12.29
N LYS A 113 17.60 -30.62 12.23
CA LYS A 113 17.72 -32.01 11.76
C LYS A 113 17.63 -32.17 10.24
N LYS A 114 16.88 -31.28 9.57
CA LYS A 114 17.05 -30.93 8.16
C LYS A 114 17.62 -29.51 8.08
N LYS A 115 18.87 -29.37 8.54
CA LYS A 115 19.77 -28.44 7.86
C LYS A 115 19.89 -28.91 6.40
N LYS A 116 18.99 -28.41 5.53
CA LYS A 116 19.48 -27.79 4.29
C LYS A 116 20.68 -26.97 4.73
N PRO A 117 21.89 -27.19 4.19
CA PRO A 117 23.08 -26.56 4.74
C PRO A 117 22.78 -25.08 4.95
N LYS A 118 23.06 -24.54 6.15
CA LYS A 118 22.85 -23.11 6.43
C LYS A 118 23.94 -22.32 5.71
N ILE A 119 23.82 -22.38 4.38
CA ILE A 119 24.43 -21.54 3.37
C ILE A 119 24.06 -20.13 3.80
N SER A 120 24.99 -19.50 4.50
CA SER A 120 24.88 -18.10 4.90
C SER A 120 24.49 -17.26 3.67
N ARG A 121 23.86 -16.09 3.84
CA ARG A 121 23.73 -15.12 2.74
C ARG A 121 25.10 -14.89 2.05
N LYS A 122 26.20 -15.00 2.81
CA LYS A 122 27.55 -15.10 2.27
C LYS A 122 27.75 -16.32 1.37
N GLN A 123 27.59 -17.56 1.84
CA GLN A 123 27.77 -18.76 1.00
C GLN A 123 26.79 -18.86 -0.19
N HIS A 124 25.60 -18.26 -0.11
CA HIS A 124 24.68 -18.17 -1.25
C HIS A 124 25.21 -17.15 -2.26
N SER A 125 25.71 -16.01 -1.77
CA SER A 125 26.49 -15.07 -2.59
C SER A 125 27.80 -15.67 -3.10
N ASP A 126 28.46 -16.60 -2.40
CA ASP A 126 29.72 -17.23 -2.81
C ASP A 126 29.43 -18.26 -3.91
N ALA A 127 28.37 -19.07 -3.78
CA ALA A 127 27.91 -19.98 -4.82
C ALA A 127 27.41 -19.22 -6.06
N SER A 128 26.66 -18.14 -5.89
CA SER A 128 26.29 -17.24 -7.00
C SER A 128 27.50 -16.51 -7.59
N GLN A 129 28.49 -16.10 -6.79
CA GLN A 129 29.75 -15.54 -7.31
C GLN A 129 30.58 -16.58 -8.05
N GLN A 130 30.57 -17.85 -7.62
CA GLN A 130 31.29 -18.93 -8.29
C GLN A 130 30.62 -19.28 -9.62
N MET A 131 29.29 -19.41 -9.64
CA MET A 131 28.51 -19.56 -10.87
C MET A 131 28.70 -18.35 -11.82
N VAL A 132 28.76 -17.12 -11.29
CA VAL A 132 29.10 -15.92 -12.09
C VAL A 132 30.55 -15.94 -12.57
N ARG A 133 31.51 -16.44 -11.78
CA ARG A 133 32.92 -16.58 -12.20
C ARG A 133 33.12 -17.67 -13.25
N GLU A 134 32.28 -18.71 -13.26
CA GLU A 134 32.27 -19.73 -14.32
C GLU A 134 31.58 -19.21 -15.59
N LEU A 135 30.42 -18.57 -15.46
CA LEU A 135 29.65 -18.04 -16.61
C LEU A 135 30.35 -16.86 -17.31
N PHE A 136 31.02 -15.98 -16.56
CA PHE A 136 31.74 -14.80 -17.07
C PHE A 136 33.27 -14.95 -16.93
N ALA A 137 33.77 -16.19 -17.01
CA ALA A 137 35.18 -16.49 -16.77
C ALA A 137 36.13 -15.68 -17.68
N LYS A 138 35.74 -15.50 -18.95
CA LYS A 138 36.54 -14.78 -19.96
C LYS A 138 36.58 -13.28 -19.68
N GLU A 139 35.44 -12.64 -19.48
CA GLU A 139 35.39 -11.20 -19.23
C GLU A 139 36.09 -10.83 -17.91
N ILE A 140 36.08 -11.74 -16.93
CA ILE A 140 36.81 -11.57 -15.66
C ILE A 140 38.33 -11.74 -15.85
N GLU A 141 38.78 -12.68 -16.68
CA GLU A 141 40.20 -12.85 -17.01
C GLU A 141 40.74 -11.69 -17.85
N GLU A 142 40.02 -11.28 -18.88
CA GLU A 142 40.33 -10.13 -19.74
C GLU A 142 40.36 -8.82 -18.91
N GLY A 143 39.37 -8.60 -18.04
CA GLY A 143 39.34 -7.46 -17.12
C GLY A 143 40.51 -7.45 -16.12
N MET A 144 40.95 -8.61 -15.61
CA MET A 144 42.15 -8.68 -14.75
C MET A 144 43.46 -8.45 -15.52
N ILE A 145 43.50 -8.75 -16.81
CA ILE A 145 44.64 -8.41 -17.68
C ILE A 145 44.71 -6.88 -17.85
N GLU A 146 43.57 -6.19 -18.02
CA GLU A 146 43.54 -4.71 -18.07
C GLU A 146 43.87 -4.05 -16.72
N LEU A 147 43.43 -4.64 -15.60
CA LEU A 147 43.77 -4.15 -14.26
C LEU A 147 45.28 -4.29 -13.95
N LYS A 148 45.96 -5.29 -14.53
CA LYS A 148 47.43 -5.37 -14.52
C LYS A 148 48.11 -4.30 -15.40
N LYS A 149 47.53 -3.95 -16.54
CA LYS A 149 48.03 -2.85 -17.39
C LYS A 149 47.91 -1.50 -16.69
N SER A 150 46.74 -1.18 -16.11
CA SER A 150 46.49 0.12 -15.46
C SER A 150 47.34 0.36 -14.20
N ASN A 151 47.56 -0.66 -13.36
CA ASN A 151 48.49 -0.55 -12.23
C ASN A 151 49.95 -0.32 -12.67
N LEU A 152 50.34 -0.73 -13.88
CA LEU A 152 51.65 -0.42 -14.46
C LEU A 152 51.71 1.04 -14.96
N THR A 153 50.60 1.57 -15.49
CA THR A 153 50.48 2.98 -15.94
C THR A 153 50.51 3.97 -14.78
N LEU A 154 49.97 3.61 -13.61
CA LEU A 154 49.87 4.49 -12.43
C LEU A 154 51.22 4.92 -11.82
N GLN A 155 52.34 4.33 -12.22
CA GLN A 155 53.68 4.76 -11.79
C GLN A 155 54.31 5.87 -12.67
N LEU A 156 53.69 6.25 -13.80
CA LEU A 156 54.36 7.03 -14.85
C LEU A 156 53.82 8.45 -15.10
N THR A 157 52.70 8.85 -14.49
CA THR A 157 51.97 10.09 -14.87
C THR A 157 51.71 11.05 -13.70
N ASN A 158 52.78 11.60 -13.11
CA ASN A 158 52.67 12.64 -12.08
C ASN A 158 53.59 13.86 -12.34
N GLN A 159 53.19 14.74 -13.28
CA GLN A 159 53.72 16.12 -13.36
C GLN A 159 52.91 17.03 -14.32
N ARG A 160 52.63 18.27 -13.86
CA ARG A 160 52.24 19.48 -14.63
C ARG A 160 50.80 19.49 -15.21
N ASN A 161 50.08 20.63 -15.31
CA ASN A 161 50.28 21.99 -14.78
C ASN A 161 48.93 22.77 -14.69
N VAL A 162 48.94 23.96 -14.08
CA VAL A 162 47.76 24.82 -13.81
C VAL A 162 47.81 26.13 -14.61
N THR A 163 46.67 26.64 -15.11
CA THR A 163 46.15 28.04 -14.95
C THR A 163 44.99 28.37 -15.92
N GLY A 164 43.83 28.76 -15.37
CA GLY A 164 42.58 28.99 -16.14
C GLY A 164 42.35 30.39 -16.75
N ARG A 165 41.10 30.65 -17.18
CA ARG A 165 40.59 32.01 -17.47
C ARG A 165 39.10 32.15 -17.10
N ARG A 166 38.61 33.40 -17.07
CA ARG A 166 37.46 33.87 -16.27
C ARG A 166 36.20 34.15 -17.10
N ARG A 167 35.03 33.84 -16.48
CA ARG A 167 33.86 34.74 -16.38
C ARG A 167 32.97 34.95 -17.63
N SER A 168 32.25 33.89 -18.06
CA SER A 168 30.98 34.02 -18.82
C SER A 168 29.88 33.02 -18.39
N GLN A 169 30.09 32.29 -17.28
CA GLN A 169 29.48 30.96 -17.07
C GLN A 169 28.51 30.90 -15.87
N ARG A 170 28.26 32.04 -15.21
CA ARG A 170 27.71 32.12 -13.85
C ARG A 170 26.20 31.94 -13.71
N SER A 171 25.50 31.62 -14.79
CA SER A 171 24.05 31.32 -14.83
C SER A 171 23.72 29.88 -15.29
N ILE A 172 24.72 29.13 -15.76
CA ILE A 172 24.56 27.73 -16.21
C ILE A 172 25.03 26.76 -15.12
N GLU A 173 26.03 27.16 -14.34
CA GLU A 173 26.73 26.32 -13.36
C GLU A 173 25.94 26.04 -12.08
N ASN A 174 24.72 26.60 -11.92
CA ASN A 174 23.97 26.62 -10.65
C ASN A 174 22.47 26.26 -10.78
N ARG A 175 22.11 25.44 -11.78
CA ARG A 175 20.77 24.82 -11.88
C ARG A 175 20.68 23.58 -10.99
N ARG A 176 19.49 23.24 -10.51
CA ARG A 176 19.28 22.12 -9.58
C ARG A 176 19.27 20.77 -10.26
N TYR A 177 18.63 20.65 -11.42
CA TYR A 177 18.49 19.41 -12.17
C TYR A 177 19.35 19.39 -13.44
N GLU A 178 20.10 18.31 -13.63
CA GLU A 178 20.82 18.01 -14.88
C GLU A 178 20.58 16.56 -15.32
N ALA A 179 20.63 16.30 -16.63
CA ALA A 179 20.69 14.94 -17.15
C ALA A 179 22.09 14.34 -16.91
N ILE A 180 22.16 13.13 -16.35
CA ILE A 180 23.43 12.42 -16.11
C ILE A 180 23.35 10.99 -16.66
N GLU A 181 24.44 10.50 -17.27
CA GLU A 181 24.60 9.08 -17.58
C GLU A 181 25.02 8.33 -16.31
N ALA A 182 24.33 7.23 -16.00
CA ALA A 182 24.74 6.28 -14.97
C ALA A 182 24.75 4.84 -15.51
N HIS A 183 25.37 3.93 -14.76
CA HIS A 183 25.26 2.49 -14.96
C HIS A 183 23.98 2.02 -14.27
N CYS A 184 23.11 1.31 -14.99
CA CYS A 184 21.92 0.71 -14.39
C CYS A 184 21.69 -0.73 -14.87
N LYS A 185 20.84 -1.44 -14.12
CA LYS A 185 20.16 -2.63 -14.59
C LYS A 185 18.66 -2.38 -14.67
N CYS A 186 18.15 -2.24 -15.89
CA CYS A 186 16.72 -2.23 -16.19
C CYS A 186 16.19 -3.67 -16.22
N VAL A 187 15.01 -3.93 -15.68
CA VAL A 187 14.37 -5.26 -15.68
C VAL A 187 12.87 -5.11 -15.94
N GLY A 188 12.36 -5.78 -16.97
CA GLY A 188 10.97 -5.66 -17.42
C GLY A 188 10.82 -4.67 -18.59
N ASN A 189 9.68 -3.96 -18.65
CA ASN A 189 9.38 -3.03 -19.74
C ASN A 189 10.28 -1.77 -19.71
N LEU A 190 10.54 -1.20 -20.89
CA LEU A 190 11.41 -0.03 -21.12
C LEU A 190 10.93 1.26 -20.44
N GLU A 191 9.65 1.33 -20.07
CA GLU A 191 9.07 2.47 -19.36
C GLU A 191 9.37 2.45 -17.85
N MET A 192 9.65 1.28 -17.27
CA MET A 192 9.90 1.10 -15.84
C MET A 192 11.29 1.60 -15.41
N GLU A 193 11.41 1.97 -14.15
CA GLU A 193 12.65 2.51 -13.61
C GLU A 193 13.76 1.44 -13.49
N CYS A 194 15.01 1.85 -13.74
CA CYS A 194 16.19 1.01 -13.72
C CYS A 194 17.01 1.21 -12.43
N ILE A 195 17.50 0.12 -11.85
CA ILE A 195 18.31 0.17 -10.63
C ILE A 195 19.71 0.72 -10.97
N ARG A 196 20.08 1.87 -10.41
CA ARG A 196 21.36 2.56 -10.62
C ARG A 196 22.50 1.98 -9.76
N PHE A 197 23.72 2.02 -10.30
CA PHE A 197 24.98 1.72 -9.63
C PHE A 197 25.99 2.87 -9.81
N GLU A 198 27.06 2.85 -8.99
CA GLU A 198 28.12 3.87 -8.97
C GLU A 198 29.40 3.43 -9.71
N SER A 199 29.42 2.19 -10.22
CA SER A 199 30.50 1.66 -11.05
C SER A 199 30.31 2.03 -12.53
N PRO A 200 31.38 2.09 -13.35
CA PRO A 200 31.24 2.26 -14.79
C PRO A 200 30.41 1.13 -15.43
N PRO A 201 29.57 1.43 -16.43
CA PRO A 201 28.82 0.44 -17.20
C PRO A 201 29.78 -0.43 -18.02
N ARG A 202 29.50 -1.73 -18.08
CA ARG A 202 30.37 -2.71 -18.76
C ARG A 202 30.15 -2.76 -20.26
N ASP A 203 28.97 -2.38 -20.69
CA ASP A 203 28.51 -2.39 -22.08
C ASP A 203 27.54 -1.22 -22.33
N PRO A 204 27.33 -0.78 -23.58
CA PRO A 204 26.44 0.35 -23.88
C PRO A 204 24.97 0.14 -23.50
N SER A 205 24.48 -1.10 -23.35
CA SER A 205 23.09 -1.39 -22.99
C SER A 205 22.84 -1.34 -21.47
N SER A 206 23.90 -1.45 -20.66
CA SER A 206 23.90 -1.19 -19.22
C SER A 206 23.88 0.30 -18.84
N LYS A 207 23.77 1.21 -19.81
CA LYS A 207 23.62 2.66 -19.57
C LYS A 207 22.16 3.06 -19.32
N CYS A 208 21.99 4.01 -18.42
CA CYS A 208 20.75 4.74 -18.17
C CYS A 208 21.01 6.24 -18.16
N VAL A 209 19.97 7.02 -18.46
CA VAL A 209 19.94 8.46 -18.17
C VAL A 209 19.05 8.68 -16.96
N CYS A 210 19.56 9.46 -16.01
CA CYS A 210 18.88 9.82 -14.78
C CYS A 210 18.70 11.33 -14.67
N THR A 211 17.69 11.76 -13.91
CA THR A 211 17.65 13.14 -13.39
C THR A 211 18.62 13.22 -12.20
N TYR A 212 19.53 14.19 -12.17
CA TYR A 212 20.45 14.42 -11.05
C TYR A 212 20.07 15.69 -10.29
N ASP A 213 19.70 15.55 -9.01
CA ASP A 213 19.48 16.68 -8.10
C ASP A 213 20.82 17.10 -7.49
N ARG A 214 21.30 18.29 -7.88
CA ARG A 214 22.58 18.85 -7.47
C ARG A 214 22.59 19.42 -6.05
N ASP A 215 21.44 19.69 -5.46
CA ASP A 215 21.34 20.16 -4.07
C ASP A 215 21.38 18.98 -3.09
N MET A 216 21.02 17.77 -3.54
CA MET A 216 21.01 16.53 -2.75
C MET A 216 22.12 15.54 -3.15
N GLU A 217 22.85 15.80 -4.24
CA GLU A 217 23.83 14.90 -4.87
C GLU A 217 23.28 13.50 -5.28
N VAL A 218 21.96 13.39 -5.52
CA VAL A 218 21.29 12.11 -5.84
C VAL A 218 20.80 12.08 -7.29
N ALA A 219 21.07 10.97 -8.00
CA ALA A 219 20.51 10.68 -9.31
C ALA A 219 19.31 9.71 -9.21
N TRP A 220 18.10 10.24 -9.46
CA TRP A 220 16.79 9.56 -9.50
C TRP A 220 15.75 10.48 -10.19
N PRO A 221 14.77 9.97 -10.98
CA PRO A 221 14.63 8.59 -11.42
C PRO A 221 15.55 8.27 -12.61
N CYS A 222 15.80 6.97 -12.83
CA CYS A 222 16.70 6.47 -13.87
C CYS A 222 15.98 5.56 -14.89
N PHE A 223 16.10 5.85 -16.20
CA PHE A 223 15.49 5.02 -17.25
C PHE A 223 16.52 4.58 -18.29
N ASN A 224 16.22 3.48 -19.02
CA ASN A 224 17.11 2.91 -20.03
C ASN A 224 17.53 3.97 -21.06
N ILE A 225 18.81 4.05 -21.43
CA ILE A 225 19.27 5.07 -22.38
C ILE A 225 18.50 5.04 -23.72
N SER A 226 17.99 3.87 -24.13
CA SER A 226 17.27 3.65 -25.39
C SER A 226 15.87 4.27 -25.46
N VAL A 227 15.29 4.74 -24.34
CA VAL A 227 14.01 5.50 -24.35
C VAL A 227 14.22 7.01 -24.29
N TRP A 228 15.46 7.48 -24.24
CA TRP A 228 15.80 8.90 -24.27
C TRP A 228 16.33 9.30 -25.65
N TYR A 229 15.99 10.52 -26.09
CA TYR A 229 16.49 11.11 -27.33
C TYR A 229 17.01 12.53 -27.11
N ASP A 230 17.94 12.95 -27.96
CA ASP A 230 18.51 14.30 -27.96
C ASP A 230 17.55 15.31 -28.62
N HIS A 231 17.39 16.48 -28.01
CA HIS A 231 16.52 17.53 -28.53
C HIS A 231 17.05 18.95 -28.21
N GLU A 232 16.57 19.95 -28.95
CA GLU A 232 16.81 21.37 -28.67
C GLU A 232 15.52 22.02 -28.16
N CYS A 233 15.38 22.12 -26.84
CA CYS A 233 14.22 22.69 -26.18
C CYS A 233 14.22 24.23 -26.30
N PRO A 234 13.14 24.87 -26.81
CA PRO A 234 13.06 26.32 -26.99
C PRO A 234 12.80 27.13 -25.71
N LEU A 235 12.45 26.47 -24.60
CA LEU A 235 12.30 27.07 -23.28
C LEU A 235 12.96 26.17 -22.21
N CYS A 236 13.65 26.80 -21.27
CA CYS A 236 14.30 26.14 -20.13
C CYS A 236 13.97 26.90 -18.85
N HIS A 237 13.57 26.17 -17.81
CA HIS A 237 13.24 26.69 -16.49
C HIS A 237 14.48 26.77 -15.60
N ASP A 238 14.45 27.66 -14.59
CA ASP A 238 15.60 27.92 -13.72
C ASP A 238 16.01 26.71 -12.86
N ASP A 239 15.09 25.78 -12.63
CA ASP A 239 15.35 24.53 -11.90
C ASP A 239 16.15 23.50 -12.73
N GLY A 240 16.09 23.54 -14.06
CA GLY A 240 16.77 22.63 -14.98
C GLY A 240 15.84 21.83 -15.92
N TYR A 241 14.52 21.93 -15.75
CA TYR A 241 13.57 21.36 -16.70
C TYR A 241 13.45 22.19 -17.98
N CYS A 242 13.02 21.56 -19.07
CA CYS A 242 12.85 22.22 -20.36
C CYS A 242 11.53 21.81 -21.01
N GLU A 243 10.89 22.74 -21.73
CA GLU A 243 9.72 22.43 -22.54
C GLU A 243 10.13 22.20 -24.00
N SER A 244 9.50 21.22 -24.64
CA SER A 244 9.74 20.75 -26.00
C SER A 244 9.25 21.70 -27.10
N SER A 245 8.25 22.54 -26.81
CA SER A 245 7.59 23.40 -27.80
C SER A 245 7.21 24.77 -27.22
N LEU A 246 6.90 25.74 -28.08
CA LEU A 246 6.49 27.09 -27.67
C LEU A 246 4.96 27.27 -27.76
N PRO A 247 4.31 27.88 -26.75
CA PRO A 247 2.93 28.35 -26.87
C PRO A 247 2.74 29.29 -28.07
N HIS A 248 1.63 29.10 -28.79
CA HIS A 248 1.32 29.83 -30.03
C HIS A 248 1.36 31.36 -29.82
N GLY A 249 2.25 32.02 -30.58
CA GLY A 249 2.43 33.48 -30.58
C GLY A 249 3.78 33.97 -30.04
N THR A 250 4.58 33.08 -29.46
CA THR A 250 5.88 33.41 -28.83
C THR A 250 7.07 32.98 -29.68
N THR A 251 8.13 33.79 -29.74
CA THR A 251 9.39 33.46 -30.44
C THR A 251 10.58 33.55 -29.49
N SER A 252 11.23 32.42 -29.21
CA SER A 252 12.50 32.35 -28.48
C SER A 252 13.68 32.34 -29.46
N SER A 253 14.77 33.04 -29.14
CA SER A 253 16.06 32.96 -29.85
C SER A 253 16.97 31.85 -29.30
N ASP A 254 16.72 31.41 -28.07
CA ASP A 254 17.70 30.70 -27.26
C ASP A 254 17.27 29.24 -27.12
N LYS A 255 17.97 28.36 -27.82
CA LYS A 255 17.74 26.91 -27.80
C LYS A 255 18.62 26.21 -26.77
N TRP A 256 18.07 25.23 -26.07
CA TRP A 256 18.73 24.54 -24.97
C TRP A 256 18.88 23.03 -25.26
N PRO A 257 20.09 22.45 -25.23
CA PRO A 257 20.26 21.01 -25.42
C PRO A 257 19.66 20.25 -24.23
N CYS A 258 18.75 19.34 -24.53
CA CYS A 258 17.98 18.58 -23.54
C CYS A 258 17.91 17.10 -23.93
N MET A 259 17.88 16.22 -22.93
CA MET A 259 17.46 14.82 -23.12
C MET A 259 15.96 14.73 -22.87
N CYS A 260 15.22 14.14 -23.80
CA CYS A 260 13.77 14.00 -23.76
C CYS A 260 13.32 12.54 -23.78
N ARG A 261 12.16 12.24 -23.15
CA ARG A 261 11.46 10.95 -23.25
C ARG A 261 9.94 11.18 -23.32
N ASN A 262 9.27 10.53 -24.28
CA ASN A 262 7.80 10.54 -24.37
C ASN A 262 7.18 9.81 -23.16
N ARG A 263 6.03 10.29 -22.67
CA ARG A 263 5.22 9.57 -21.68
C ARG A 263 4.22 8.66 -22.38
N GLY A 264 3.87 7.54 -21.75
CA GLY A 264 2.93 6.56 -22.29
C GLY A 264 1.47 7.06 -22.28
N ASP A 265 0.65 6.49 -23.15
CA ASP A 265 -0.75 6.87 -23.41
C ASP A 265 -1.58 6.90 -22.12
N THR A 266 -1.86 8.11 -21.64
CA THR A 266 -2.78 8.40 -20.54
C THR A 266 -3.69 9.52 -20.99
N THR A 267 -4.99 9.22 -21.10
CA THR A 267 -5.90 9.88 -22.06
C THR A 267 -6.42 11.27 -21.63
N GLU A 268 -5.74 11.95 -20.70
CA GLU A 268 -6.11 13.29 -20.21
C GLU A 268 -4.91 14.26 -20.17
N LYS A 269 -4.73 14.99 -21.28
CA LYS A 269 -4.07 16.32 -21.35
C LYS A 269 -2.68 16.45 -20.70
N GLU A 270 -1.65 15.92 -21.37
CA GLU A 270 -0.69 16.73 -22.15
C GLU A 270 0.44 15.81 -22.65
N ASP A 271 0.51 15.61 -23.97
CA ASP A 271 1.54 14.77 -24.63
C ASP A 271 2.93 15.46 -24.68
N THR A 272 3.26 16.25 -23.67
CA THR A 272 4.57 16.92 -23.53
C THR A 272 5.63 15.91 -23.10
N PRO A 273 6.68 15.66 -23.90
CA PRO A 273 7.76 14.75 -23.51
C PRO A 273 8.54 15.33 -22.33
N TYR A 274 8.93 14.46 -21.40
CA TYR A 274 9.70 14.84 -20.22
C TYR A 274 11.15 15.14 -20.64
N CYS A 275 11.54 16.42 -20.59
CA CYS A 275 12.84 16.91 -21.03
C CYS A 275 13.66 17.56 -19.90
N ILE A 276 14.95 17.21 -19.82
CA ILE A 276 15.91 17.72 -18.81
C ILE A 276 17.10 18.35 -19.53
N GLY A 277 17.58 19.50 -19.06
CA GLY A 277 18.76 20.16 -19.62
C GLY A 277 20.06 19.35 -19.48
N LYS A 278 20.91 19.38 -20.51
CA LYS A 278 22.31 18.94 -20.42
C LYS A 278 23.18 20.06 -19.85
N ALA A 279 24.09 19.74 -18.93
CA ALA A 279 24.96 20.72 -18.28
C ALA A 279 26.34 20.82 -18.94
N GLY A 280 26.65 21.97 -19.55
CA GLY A 280 28.00 22.25 -20.05
C GLY A 280 28.07 23.45 -20.99
N ALA A 281 29.04 24.36 -20.77
CA ALA A 281 29.40 25.40 -21.72
C ALA A 281 30.57 24.89 -22.61
N GLY A 282 30.26 23.94 -23.49
CA GLY A 282 31.25 23.19 -24.27
C GLY A 282 30.59 22.16 -25.21
N PRO A 283 31.35 21.20 -25.78
CA PRO A 283 30.77 20.11 -26.57
C PRO A 283 29.75 19.32 -25.73
N ILE A 284 28.64 18.93 -26.35
CA ILE A 284 27.37 18.59 -25.68
C ILE A 284 27.35 17.12 -25.23
N GLU A 285 28.32 16.74 -24.40
CA GLU A 285 28.35 15.42 -23.76
C GLU A 285 27.58 15.43 -22.44
N ILE A 286 26.78 14.39 -22.20
CA ILE A 286 26.11 14.18 -20.92
C ILE A 286 27.19 13.82 -19.90
N ARG A 287 27.17 14.47 -18.73
CA ARG A 287 28.07 14.13 -17.63
C ARG A 287 27.89 12.65 -17.25
N LYS A 288 29.00 11.94 -17.07
CA LYS A 288 29.01 10.54 -16.63
C LYS A 288 29.22 10.50 -15.12
N LEU A 289 28.47 9.65 -14.43
CA LEU A 289 28.66 9.41 -12.99
C LEU A 289 29.94 8.59 -12.69
N TRP A 290 30.61 8.06 -13.72
CA TRP A 290 31.84 7.27 -13.64
C TRP A 290 33.01 7.92 -14.41
N LEU A 291 34.22 7.43 -14.17
CA LEU A 291 35.46 7.83 -14.87
C LEU A 291 35.81 6.84 -15.99
N GLU A 292 36.26 7.34 -17.13
CA GLU A 292 36.66 6.52 -18.29
C GLU A 292 38.19 6.57 -18.51
N ASN A 293 38.79 5.41 -18.78
CA ASN A 293 40.18 5.26 -19.22
C ASN A 293 40.18 4.65 -20.62
N ASN A 294 40.98 5.21 -21.54
CA ASN A 294 40.84 4.96 -22.97
C ASN A 294 42.17 4.44 -23.56
N MET A 295 42.23 3.17 -24.02
CA MET A 295 43.25 2.72 -24.99
C MET A 295 42.89 1.36 -25.64
N THR A 296 42.80 1.35 -26.96
CA THR A 296 42.58 0.17 -27.83
C THR A 296 43.83 -0.71 -27.97
N THR A 297 43.66 -2.00 -28.32
CA THR A 297 44.31 -2.66 -29.51
C THR A 297 44.12 -4.20 -29.53
N THR A 298 43.46 -4.67 -30.61
CA THR A 298 43.63 -5.92 -31.40
C THR A 298 44.12 -7.23 -30.77
N THR A 299 43.34 -8.30 -30.99
CA THR A 299 43.62 -9.72 -30.64
C THR A 299 44.28 -10.49 -31.80
N THR A 300 45.04 -11.56 -31.52
CA THR A 300 45.50 -12.57 -32.51
C THR A 300 45.42 -13.99 -31.94
N THR A 301 45.13 -14.97 -32.79
CA THR A 301 44.62 -16.31 -32.45
C THR A 301 45.69 -17.41 -32.40
N THR A 302 45.56 -18.39 -31.47
CA THR A 302 45.97 -19.79 -31.73
C THR A 302 45.11 -20.81 -30.98
N THR A 303 44.92 -21.99 -31.56
CA THR A 303 44.21 -23.17 -31.01
C THR A 303 45.16 -24.11 -30.22
N THR A 304 44.73 -25.21 -29.56
CA THR A 304 44.50 -26.55 -30.20
C THR A 304 43.93 -27.58 -29.18
N THR A 305 43.36 -28.67 -29.68
CA THR A 305 42.47 -29.66 -29.03
C THR A 305 43.12 -30.96 -28.52
N THR A 306 42.43 -31.77 -27.69
CA THR A 306 42.68 -33.24 -27.57
C THR A 306 41.43 -34.04 -27.08
N PRO A 307 41.21 -35.32 -27.45
CA PRO A 307 39.99 -36.11 -27.13
C PRO A 307 40.15 -37.21 -26.03
N PRO A 308 39.10 -38.01 -25.70
CA PRO A 308 39.03 -38.96 -24.56
C PRO A 308 39.02 -40.47 -24.99
N PRO A 309 38.35 -41.44 -24.30
CA PRO A 309 38.72 -42.16 -23.06
C PRO A 309 38.72 -43.72 -23.18
N THR A 310 38.93 -44.48 -22.08
CA THR A 310 38.85 -45.97 -22.06
C THR A 310 38.32 -46.60 -20.75
N THR A 311 37.74 -47.81 -20.81
CA THR A 311 37.23 -48.66 -19.70
C THR A 311 37.70 -50.13 -19.85
N THR A 312 37.48 -51.13 -18.99
CA THR A 312 36.63 -51.31 -17.77
C THR A 312 37.45 -52.05 -16.67
N THR A 313 37.11 -53.08 -15.86
CA THR A 313 35.94 -53.98 -15.61
C THR A 313 36.11 -54.60 -14.18
N ARG A 314 35.17 -54.42 -13.23
CA ARG A 314 34.10 -55.36 -12.80
C ARG A 314 34.52 -56.73 -12.20
N LYS A 315 34.08 -56.99 -10.95
CA LYS A 315 33.36 -58.19 -10.43
C LYS A 315 33.15 -58.03 -8.89
N THR A 316 32.36 -58.82 -8.14
CA THR A 316 30.96 -59.36 -8.27
C THR A 316 30.69 -60.26 -7.05
N THR A 317 29.55 -60.13 -6.34
CA THR A 317 28.70 -61.23 -5.77
C THR A 317 27.43 -60.66 -5.10
N THR A 318 26.34 -61.43 -5.10
CA THR A 318 25.00 -61.07 -4.58
C THR A 318 24.36 -62.26 -3.86
N THR A 319 23.48 -62.03 -2.89
CA THR A 319 22.51 -63.04 -2.40
C THR A 319 21.21 -62.33 -1.99
N THR A 320 20.06 -62.99 -2.15
CA THR A 320 18.72 -62.37 -2.04
C THR A 320 17.77 -63.27 -1.25
N THR A 321 16.88 -62.69 -0.44
CA THR A 321 15.67 -63.36 0.10
C THR A 321 14.56 -62.32 0.35
N THR A 322 13.33 -62.75 0.61
CA THR A 322 12.15 -62.11 0.02
C THR A 322 11.16 -61.48 1.01
N THR A 323 10.57 -60.34 0.62
CA THR A 323 9.23 -59.81 1.02
C THR A 323 8.80 -59.79 2.49
N THR A 324 8.54 -58.58 3.00
CA THR A 324 7.21 -58.17 3.56
C THR A 324 7.06 -56.65 3.39
N THR A 325 5.84 -56.14 3.17
CA THR A 325 5.53 -54.71 3.02
C THR A 325 5.16 -54.05 4.35
N THR A 326 5.64 -52.83 4.59
CA THR A 326 5.22 -52.00 5.75
C THR A 326 5.40 -50.51 5.42
N PRO A 327 4.41 -49.63 5.69
CA PRO A 327 4.58 -48.19 5.56
C PRO A 327 5.57 -47.63 6.62
N PRO A 328 6.29 -46.53 6.35
CA PRO A 328 7.22 -45.94 7.30
C PRO A 328 6.49 -45.29 8.50
N PRO A 329 7.08 -45.29 9.72
CA PRO A 329 6.40 -44.87 10.93
C PRO A 329 6.24 -43.35 11.05
N THR A 330 5.01 -42.91 11.36
CA THR A 330 4.70 -41.53 11.76
C THR A 330 5.31 -41.26 13.14
N THR A 331 6.35 -40.41 13.18
CA THR A 331 7.09 -40.12 14.42
C THR A 331 6.46 -38.98 15.22
N THR A 332 5.39 -39.31 15.96
CA THR A 332 4.83 -38.41 16.98
C THR A 332 5.88 -38.13 18.08
N PRO A 333 6.12 -36.87 18.49
CA PRO A 333 7.07 -36.57 19.56
C PRO A 333 6.62 -37.11 20.94
N PRO A 334 7.54 -37.38 21.87
CA PRO A 334 7.17 -37.58 23.27
C PRO A 334 6.58 -36.28 23.84
N PRO A 335 5.48 -36.35 24.62
CA PRO A 335 4.81 -35.15 25.16
C PRO A 335 5.68 -34.44 26.21
N ARG A 336 5.49 -33.12 26.35
CA ARG A 336 6.05 -32.38 27.50
C ARG A 336 5.37 -32.86 28.80
N PRO A 337 6.03 -32.83 29.98
CA PRO A 337 5.55 -33.52 31.19
C PRO A 337 4.16 -33.14 31.75
N ASN A 338 3.54 -32.06 31.27
CA ASN A 338 2.20 -31.59 31.68
C ASN A 338 1.24 -31.37 30.48
N GLN A 339 1.56 -31.90 29.30
CA GLN A 339 0.82 -31.62 28.07
C GLN A 339 -0.47 -32.44 27.97
N ARG A 340 -1.60 -31.80 27.67
CA ARG A 340 -2.91 -32.46 27.56
C ARG A 340 -3.02 -33.28 26.28
N ALA A 341 -3.69 -34.43 26.38
CA ALA A 341 -3.83 -35.39 25.27
C ALA A 341 -4.49 -34.81 24.00
N ILE A 342 -5.31 -33.77 24.13
CA ILE A 342 -5.92 -33.05 22.99
C ILE A 342 -4.87 -32.34 22.11
N VAL A 343 -3.81 -31.79 22.71
CA VAL A 343 -2.71 -31.10 21.99
C VAL A 343 -1.96 -32.08 21.07
N SER A 344 -1.94 -33.36 21.44
CA SER A 344 -1.35 -34.47 20.68
C SER A 344 -2.34 -35.23 19.77
N ASN A 345 -3.63 -34.86 19.73
CA ASN A 345 -4.62 -35.55 18.92
C ASN A 345 -4.39 -35.28 17.41
N PRO A 346 -4.24 -36.31 16.54
CA PRO A 346 -4.12 -36.15 15.10
C PRO A 346 -5.22 -35.29 14.46
N GLU A 347 -6.46 -35.35 14.95
CA GLU A 347 -7.56 -34.51 14.44
C GLU A 347 -7.36 -33.02 14.78
N THR A 348 -6.87 -32.72 15.98
CA THR A 348 -6.54 -31.36 16.42
C THR A 348 -5.35 -30.80 15.64
N ILE A 349 -4.28 -31.60 15.46
CA ILE A 349 -3.11 -31.21 14.65
C ILE A 349 -3.54 -30.92 13.20
N LYS A 350 -4.47 -31.71 12.65
CA LYS A 350 -5.05 -31.49 11.31
C LYS A 350 -5.92 -30.23 11.25
N ALA A 351 -6.83 -30.02 12.22
CA ALA A 351 -7.73 -28.85 12.25
C ALA A 351 -6.98 -27.51 12.41
N MET A 352 -5.84 -27.54 13.09
CA MET A 352 -4.95 -26.38 13.27
C MET A 352 -4.11 -26.06 12.02
N GLY A 353 -4.00 -26.98 11.05
CA GLY A 353 -3.51 -26.69 9.70
C GLY A 353 -2.01 -26.36 9.53
N PHE A 354 -1.18 -26.46 10.57
CA PHE A 354 0.27 -26.17 10.47
C PHE A 354 1.08 -27.18 9.64
N GLN A 355 0.46 -28.27 9.15
CA GLN A 355 1.17 -29.34 8.45
C GLN A 355 1.71 -28.88 7.09
N GLY A 356 3.05 -28.86 6.97
CA GLY A 356 3.75 -28.44 5.75
C GLY A 356 4.13 -26.96 5.70
N MET A 357 3.67 -26.14 6.65
CA MET A 357 4.11 -24.75 6.79
C MET A 357 5.55 -24.67 7.28
N THR A 358 6.38 -23.87 6.62
CA THR A 358 7.77 -23.59 7.03
C THR A 358 8.10 -22.10 7.14
N ASP A 359 7.28 -21.22 6.55
CA ASP A 359 7.41 -19.77 6.70
C ASP A 359 6.89 -19.29 8.05
N GLY A 360 7.67 -18.41 8.70
CA GLY A 360 7.33 -17.81 9.98
C GLY A 360 6.11 -16.89 9.92
N VAL A 361 5.90 -16.19 8.81
CA VAL A 361 4.77 -15.25 8.65
C VAL A 361 3.47 -16.03 8.43
N ALA A 362 3.44 -16.96 7.48
CA ALA A 362 2.28 -17.83 7.27
C ALA A 362 1.89 -18.64 8.52
N MET A 363 2.87 -19.15 9.28
CA MET A 363 2.59 -19.80 10.58
C MET A 363 2.02 -18.81 11.62
N LEU A 364 2.44 -17.53 11.61
CA LEU A 364 1.92 -16.51 12.51
C LEU A 364 0.46 -16.15 12.17
N THR A 365 0.15 -15.93 10.89
CA THR A 365 -1.22 -15.69 10.40
C THR A 365 -2.14 -16.84 10.76
N ARG A 366 -1.72 -18.10 10.51
CA ARG A 366 -2.48 -19.29 10.89
C ARG A 366 -2.64 -19.42 12.42
N ALA A 367 -1.67 -18.95 13.21
CA ALA A 367 -1.80 -18.93 14.67
C ALA A 367 -2.79 -17.86 15.17
N LYS A 368 -2.81 -16.67 14.55
CA LYS A 368 -3.84 -15.64 14.78
C LYS A 368 -5.24 -16.18 14.46
N GLU A 369 -5.44 -16.80 13.29
CA GLU A 369 -6.70 -17.47 12.93
C GLU A 369 -7.12 -18.50 14.00
N ASN A 370 -6.25 -19.46 14.31
CA ASN A 370 -6.57 -20.54 15.23
C ASN A 370 -6.89 -20.03 16.65
N LEU A 371 -6.26 -18.92 17.08
CA LEU A 371 -6.61 -18.23 18.31
C LEU A 371 -8.04 -17.68 18.24
N MET A 372 -8.39 -16.89 17.22
CA MET A 372 -9.76 -16.34 17.05
C MET A 372 -10.82 -17.45 17.06
N PHE A 373 -10.56 -18.56 16.36
CA PHE A 373 -11.44 -19.74 16.34
C PHE A 373 -11.62 -20.39 17.72
N THR A 374 -10.61 -20.37 18.58
CA THR A 374 -10.71 -20.89 19.96
C THR A 374 -11.38 -19.88 20.90
N MET A 375 -11.13 -18.57 20.72
CA MET A 375 -11.79 -17.51 21.50
C MET A 375 -13.30 -17.44 21.22
N ALA A 376 -13.72 -17.65 19.97
CA ALA A 376 -15.13 -17.68 19.56
C ALA A 376 -15.95 -18.88 20.09
N ALA A 377 -15.30 -19.84 20.77
CA ALA A 377 -15.97 -20.88 21.54
C ALA A 377 -16.31 -20.45 22.99
N LEU A 378 -15.90 -19.25 23.42
CA LEU A 378 -16.23 -18.65 24.71
C LEU A 378 -17.38 -17.64 24.59
N SER A 379 -18.13 -17.47 25.67
CA SER A 379 -19.16 -16.41 25.76
C SER A 379 -18.53 -15.01 25.81
N ASP A 380 -19.28 -13.99 25.42
CA ASP A 380 -18.81 -12.60 25.34
C ASP A 380 -18.23 -12.11 26.67
N LYS A 381 -18.90 -12.44 27.79
CA LYS A 381 -18.42 -12.10 29.15
C LYS A 381 -17.06 -12.71 29.46
N GLN A 382 -16.75 -13.90 28.94
CA GLN A 382 -15.44 -14.53 29.07
C GLN A 382 -14.41 -13.89 28.13
N ARG A 383 -14.78 -13.57 26.88
CA ARG A 383 -13.90 -12.86 25.93
C ARG A 383 -13.49 -11.49 26.48
N ILE A 384 -14.45 -10.71 26.98
CA ILE A 384 -14.23 -9.40 27.61
C ILE A 384 -13.30 -9.51 28.82
N ALA A 385 -13.49 -10.51 29.68
CA ALA A 385 -12.68 -10.70 30.90
C ALA A 385 -11.25 -11.22 30.64
N LEU A 386 -10.96 -11.73 29.44
CA LEU A 386 -9.61 -12.17 29.02
C LEU A 386 -8.83 -11.07 28.27
N SER A 387 -9.50 -9.98 27.92
CA SER A 387 -8.94 -8.83 27.19
C SER A 387 -8.55 -7.70 28.16
N GLN A 388 -8.18 -6.54 27.63
CA GLN A 388 -7.75 -5.38 28.40
C GLN A 388 -8.95 -4.73 29.11
N SER A 389 -8.78 -4.28 30.36
CA SER A 389 -9.80 -3.49 31.05
C SER A 389 -9.68 -2.01 30.70
N LYS A 390 -10.76 -1.22 30.89
CA LYS A 390 -10.83 0.16 30.40
C LYS A 390 -9.73 1.05 30.97
N HIS A 391 -9.66 1.14 32.30
CA HIS A 391 -8.67 1.94 33.06
C HIS A 391 -7.24 1.36 33.03
N GLU A 392 -7.05 0.19 32.43
CA GLU A 392 -5.73 -0.43 32.19
C GLU A 392 -5.20 -0.11 30.78
N PHE A 393 -6.09 0.29 29.87
CA PHE A 393 -5.77 0.63 28.48
C PHE A 393 -5.83 2.14 28.23
N ILE A 394 -6.78 2.85 28.83
CA ILE A 394 -6.90 4.31 28.79
C ILE A 394 -6.41 4.84 30.13
N GLU A 395 -5.27 5.53 30.11
CA GLU A 395 -4.60 6.01 31.31
C GLU A 395 -4.86 7.51 31.54
N MET A 396 -4.90 8.30 30.46
CA MET A 396 -5.28 9.71 30.50
C MET A 396 -6.08 10.07 29.25
N CYS A 397 -7.06 10.97 29.38
CA CYS A 397 -7.81 11.53 28.26
C CYS A 397 -8.04 13.02 28.43
N SER A 398 -7.84 13.78 27.35
CA SER A 398 -8.23 15.18 27.24
C SER A 398 -8.96 15.44 25.92
N PHE A 399 -10.11 16.11 25.97
CA PHE A 399 -10.86 16.60 24.79
C PHE A 399 -11.14 18.10 24.92
N ASN A 400 -10.93 18.88 23.85
CA ASN A 400 -10.98 20.35 23.90
C ASN A 400 -10.14 20.98 25.05
N GLY A 401 -9.02 20.36 25.40
CA GLY A 401 -8.15 20.80 26.51
C GLY A 401 -8.74 20.61 27.92
N LYS A 402 -9.76 19.76 28.08
CA LYS A 402 -10.34 19.35 29.37
C LYS A 402 -10.22 17.84 29.54
N GLU A 403 -10.05 17.40 30.78
CA GLU A 403 -10.09 15.98 31.16
C GLU A 403 -11.43 15.32 30.78
N CYS A 404 -11.39 14.08 30.27
CA CYS A 404 -12.57 13.29 29.89
C CYS A 404 -13.05 12.40 31.05
N ASP A 405 -14.33 12.07 31.11
CA ASP A 405 -14.82 10.99 31.97
C ASP A 405 -14.56 9.65 31.27
N ILE A 406 -13.50 8.95 31.67
CA ILE A 406 -13.15 7.66 31.06
C ILE A 406 -14.32 6.65 31.16
N ASP A 407 -15.11 6.68 32.23
CA ASP A 407 -16.21 5.74 32.41
C ASP A 407 -17.45 6.05 31.56
N GLN A 408 -17.80 7.33 31.36
CA GLN A 408 -18.94 7.74 30.53
C GLN A 408 -18.60 7.95 29.05
N ASP A 409 -17.47 8.58 28.71
CA ASP A 409 -17.17 9.02 27.34
C ASP A 409 -16.76 7.88 26.39
N PHE A 410 -16.36 6.74 26.94
CA PHE A 410 -15.86 5.58 26.19
C PHE A 410 -16.78 4.36 26.33
N ARG A 411 -17.36 3.90 25.22
CA ARG A 411 -18.12 2.65 25.15
C ARG A 411 -17.22 1.47 24.80
N LEU A 412 -17.41 0.34 25.47
CA LEU A 412 -16.79 -0.93 25.09
C LEU A 412 -17.35 -1.41 23.74
N HIS A 413 -16.45 -1.68 22.80
CA HIS A 413 -16.67 -2.40 21.56
C HIS A 413 -15.85 -3.69 21.59
N VAL A 414 -16.44 -4.85 21.25
CA VAL A 414 -15.74 -6.15 21.31
C VAL A 414 -15.48 -6.63 19.90
N ASP A 415 -14.26 -6.41 19.43
CA ASP A 415 -13.80 -6.82 18.10
C ASP A 415 -13.24 -8.25 18.11
N PRO A 416 -13.50 -9.10 17.09
CA PRO A 416 -12.97 -10.46 17.05
C PRO A 416 -11.44 -10.58 16.93
N GLU A 417 -10.77 -9.64 16.26
CA GLU A 417 -9.31 -9.62 16.06
C GLU A 417 -8.58 -8.84 17.16
N PHE A 418 -9.15 -7.71 17.62
CA PHE A 418 -8.50 -6.79 18.57
C PHE A 418 -9.08 -6.81 20.00
N GLY A 419 -10.10 -7.62 20.28
CA GLY A 419 -10.63 -7.82 21.63
C GLY A 419 -11.42 -6.61 22.14
N ASN A 420 -11.17 -6.18 23.38
CA ASN A 420 -11.78 -4.98 23.95
C ASN A 420 -11.18 -3.72 23.30
N CYS A 421 -11.96 -3.09 22.44
CA CYS A 421 -11.75 -1.73 21.97
C CYS A 421 -12.67 -0.75 22.72
N PHE A 422 -12.33 0.53 22.68
CA PHE A 422 -13.07 1.58 23.38
C PHE A 422 -13.36 2.74 22.43
N THR A 423 -14.65 3.01 22.19
CA THR A 423 -15.15 4.04 21.28
C THR A 423 -15.44 5.33 22.05
N PHE A 424 -14.65 6.37 21.80
CA PHE A 424 -14.97 7.74 22.21
C PHE A 424 -16.07 8.33 21.32
N ASN A 425 -16.89 9.22 21.87
CA ASN A 425 -17.92 9.97 21.14
C ASN A 425 -18.91 9.07 20.37
N TYR A 426 -19.44 8.07 21.07
CA TYR A 426 -20.35 7.06 20.51
C TYR A 426 -21.84 7.42 20.64
N ASP A 427 -22.20 8.40 21.49
CA ASP A 427 -23.59 8.75 21.77
C ASP A 427 -24.07 9.91 20.89
N VAL A 428 -24.85 9.56 19.87
CA VAL A 428 -25.50 10.48 18.93
C VAL A 428 -26.33 11.57 19.63
N ASN A 429 -26.81 11.33 20.86
CA ASN A 429 -27.60 12.30 21.63
C ASN A 429 -26.74 13.34 22.37
N ASN A 430 -25.46 13.04 22.60
CA ASN A 430 -24.50 13.85 23.33
C ASN A 430 -23.18 13.98 22.53
N ASN A 431 -23.31 14.21 21.22
CA ASN A 431 -22.19 14.34 20.28
C ASN A 431 -21.20 15.43 20.74
N TYR A 432 -19.94 15.03 20.90
CA TYR A 432 -18.85 15.96 21.13
C TYR A 432 -18.51 16.74 19.84
N THR A 433 -18.30 18.05 19.97
CA THR A 433 -17.91 18.96 18.88
C THR A 433 -16.51 19.51 19.15
N SER A 434 -15.71 19.70 18.10
CA SER A 434 -14.41 20.37 18.25
C SER A 434 -14.63 21.88 18.22
N SER A 435 -14.07 22.62 19.18
CA SER A 435 -14.29 24.07 19.25
C SER A 435 -13.48 24.86 18.21
N ARG A 436 -12.39 24.28 17.69
CA ARG A 436 -11.53 24.80 16.61
C ARG A 436 -10.76 23.65 15.95
N ALA A 437 -10.14 23.89 14.80
CA ALA A 437 -9.11 23.01 14.26
C ALA A 437 -7.82 23.03 15.12
N GLY A 438 -7.09 21.92 15.11
CA GLY A 438 -5.80 21.69 15.79
C GLY A 438 -5.86 20.64 16.92
N PRO A 439 -4.73 19.98 17.25
CA PRO A 439 -4.69 18.83 18.15
C PRO A 439 -5.09 19.17 19.60
N MET A 440 -4.93 20.43 20.04
CA MET A 440 -5.36 20.90 21.36
C MET A 440 -6.89 20.96 21.53
N TYR A 441 -7.64 20.98 20.42
CA TYR A 441 -9.11 21.08 20.41
C TYR A 441 -9.80 19.76 20.02
N GLY A 442 -9.02 18.78 19.54
CA GLY A 442 -9.46 17.40 19.34
C GLY A 442 -9.35 16.55 20.61
N ILE A 443 -9.18 15.25 20.44
CA ILE A 443 -8.89 14.30 21.52
C ILE A 443 -7.39 14.02 21.63
N ARG A 444 -6.92 13.88 22.87
CA ARG A 444 -5.56 13.52 23.25
C ARG A 444 -5.63 12.45 24.31
N VAL A 445 -5.12 11.25 24.03
CA VAL A 445 -5.14 10.10 24.94
C VAL A 445 -3.75 9.50 25.15
N LEU A 446 -3.45 9.15 26.40
CA LEU A 446 -2.36 8.27 26.75
C LEU A 446 -2.94 6.84 26.88
N LEU A 447 -2.44 5.94 26.03
CA LEU A 447 -2.91 4.57 25.97
C LEU A 447 -1.80 3.59 26.32
N PHE A 448 -2.07 2.72 27.29
CA PHE A 448 -1.13 1.75 27.83
C PHE A 448 -1.45 0.35 27.29
N VAL A 449 -0.45 -0.38 26.77
CA VAL A 449 -0.66 -1.68 26.11
C VAL A 449 -0.03 -2.88 26.80
N ASN A 450 0.88 -2.67 27.75
CA ASN A 450 1.66 -3.70 28.45
C ASN A 450 2.31 -4.76 27.52
N THR A 451 3.45 -4.42 26.93
CA THR A 451 4.15 -5.33 25.99
C THR A 451 4.66 -6.62 26.62
N SER A 452 4.80 -6.68 27.95
CA SER A 452 5.23 -7.90 28.65
C SER A 452 4.18 -9.02 28.59
N ASP A 453 2.89 -8.66 28.52
CA ASP A 453 1.77 -9.60 28.49
C ASP A 453 1.21 -9.85 27.09
N TYR A 454 1.97 -9.48 26.06
CA TYR A 454 1.67 -9.80 24.67
C TYR A 454 1.75 -11.31 24.39
N MET A 455 0.76 -11.83 23.67
CA MET A 455 0.78 -13.20 23.13
C MET A 455 1.83 -13.34 22.02
N SER A 456 2.40 -14.54 21.83
CA SER A 456 3.40 -14.79 20.77
C SER A 456 2.81 -14.87 19.34
N THR A 457 1.49 -14.63 19.23
CA THR A 457 0.71 -14.35 18.01
C THR A 457 0.63 -12.85 17.67
N SER A 458 0.90 -11.98 18.64
CA SER A 458 0.85 -10.52 18.49
C SER A 458 2.16 -10.04 17.85
N GLU A 459 2.04 -9.39 16.70
CA GLU A 459 3.14 -9.21 15.74
C GLU A 459 3.92 -7.91 15.96
N SER A 460 3.23 -6.86 16.39
CA SER A 460 3.77 -5.52 16.64
C SER A 460 3.06 -4.89 17.84
N SER A 461 3.76 -4.00 18.56
CA SER A 461 3.26 -3.38 19.80
C SER A 461 2.82 -1.93 19.58
N GLY A 462 1.65 -1.59 20.12
CA GLY A 462 0.99 -0.31 19.86
C GLY A 462 -0.53 -0.44 19.87
N VAL A 463 -1.17 0.62 19.39
CA VAL A 463 -2.62 0.81 19.33
C VAL A 463 -3.08 0.80 17.87
N ARG A 464 -4.30 0.32 17.62
CA ARG A 464 -5.01 0.50 16.36
C ARG A 464 -6.24 1.39 16.61
N LEU A 465 -6.46 2.39 15.77
CA LEU A 465 -7.60 3.30 15.87
C LEU A 465 -8.41 3.34 14.58
N ALA A 466 -9.74 3.26 14.70
CA ALA A 466 -10.69 3.47 13.60
C ALA A 466 -11.44 4.79 13.82
N ILE A 467 -11.59 5.59 12.74
CA ILE A 467 -12.22 6.92 12.78
C ILE A 467 -13.46 6.86 11.88
N HIS A 468 -14.65 6.97 12.48
CA HIS A 468 -15.92 6.62 11.82
C HIS A 468 -17.08 7.51 12.26
N PRO A 469 -18.21 7.55 11.53
CA PRO A 469 -19.45 8.16 12.03
C PRO A 469 -19.96 7.44 13.30
N PRO A 470 -20.52 8.15 14.31
CA PRO A 470 -21.06 7.52 15.52
C PRO A 470 -22.20 6.50 15.28
N THR A 471 -22.88 6.57 14.13
CA THR A 471 -23.95 5.62 13.75
C THR A 471 -23.45 4.39 12.99
N GLU A 472 -22.16 4.32 12.63
CA GLU A 472 -21.56 3.29 11.79
C GLU A 472 -20.75 2.28 12.62
N TYR A 473 -20.66 1.04 12.14
CA TYR A 473 -19.85 0.00 12.79
C TYR A 473 -18.35 0.27 12.55
N PRO A 474 -17.49 0.33 13.58
CA PRO A 474 -16.06 0.47 13.37
C PRO A 474 -15.47 -0.82 12.78
N PHE A 475 -14.81 -0.72 11.63
CA PHE A 475 -14.02 -1.82 11.06
C PHE A 475 -12.52 -1.55 11.31
N PRO A 476 -11.98 -1.83 12.51
CA PRO A 476 -10.58 -1.55 12.84
C PRO A 476 -9.60 -2.40 12.04
N ASP A 477 -10.02 -3.57 11.55
CA ASP A 477 -9.24 -4.39 10.63
C ASP A 477 -9.04 -3.68 9.28
N THR A 478 -10.12 -3.23 8.62
CA THR A 478 -10.05 -2.63 7.27
C THR A 478 -9.68 -1.14 7.25
N PHE A 479 -10.26 -0.32 8.14
CA PHE A 479 -10.10 1.14 8.14
C PHE A 479 -9.30 1.65 9.36
N GLY A 480 -8.58 0.76 10.05
CA GLY A 480 -7.74 1.12 11.19
C GLY A 480 -6.37 1.69 10.80
N TYR A 481 -5.97 2.74 11.50
CA TYR A 481 -4.60 3.26 11.52
C TYR A 481 -3.85 2.70 12.73
N SER A 482 -2.53 2.51 12.64
CA SER A 482 -1.72 1.97 13.73
C SER A 482 -0.79 3.03 14.32
N ALA A 483 -0.80 3.19 15.65
CA ALA A 483 0.06 4.08 16.41
C ALA A 483 1.07 3.26 17.25
N PRO A 484 2.39 3.38 17.03
CA PRO A 484 3.40 2.61 17.75
C PRO A 484 3.62 3.12 19.19
N VAL A 485 4.04 2.22 20.09
CA VAL A 485 4.54 2.60 21.43
C VAL A 485 5.81 3.44 21.33
N GLY A 486 6.01 4.37 22.27
CA GLY A 486 7.20 5.24 22.30
C GLY A 486 7.17 6.41 21.33
N PHE A 487 5.98 6.76 20.82
CA PHE A 487 5.76 7.92 19.95
C PHE A 487 4.50 8.69 20.38
N ALA A 488 4.54 10.00 20.17
CA ALA A 488 3.36 10.83 20.09
C ALA A 488 2.89 10.82 18.62
N SER A 489 1.71 10.26 18.39
CA SER A 489 1.12 10.02 17.08
C SER A 489 -0.03 10.99 16.82
N SER A 490 0.14 11.92 15.88
CA SER A 490 -0.83 12.96 15.55
C SER A 490 -1.54 12.64 14.23
N PHE A 491 -2.86 12.45 14.31
CA PHE A 491 -3.76 12.16 13.20
C PHE A 491 -4.62 13.39 12.88
N GLY A 492 -4.32 14.05 11.76
CA GLY A 492 -5.08 15.20 11.29
C GLY A 492 -6.25 14.76 10.42
N ILE A 493 -7.48 14.99 10.89
CA ILE A 493 -8.71 14.54 10.22
C ILE A 493 -9.39 15.67 9.43
N LYS A 494 -10.12 15.27 8.38
CA LYS A 494 -10.91 16.17 7.52
C LYS A 494 -12.19 15.45 7.04
N LYS A 495 -13.35 15.94 7.48
CA LYS A 495 -14.67 15.39 7.15
C LYS A 495 -15.07 15.69 5.69
N LYS A 496 -15.55 14.70 4.96
CA LYS A 496 -15.91 14.76 3.54
C LYS A 496 -17.23 14.02 3.29
N VAL A 497 -18.31 14.78 3.14
CA VAL A 497 -19.62 14.22 2.81
C VAL A 497 -19.73 14.00 1.30
N MET A 498 -20.00 12.77 0.88
CA MET A 498 -20.27 12.40 -0.51
C MET A 498 -21.75 12.08 -0.67
N GLN A 499 -22.42 12.83 -1.55
CA GLN A 499 -23.81 12.58 -1.92
C GLN A 499 -23.86 12.07 -3.37
N ARG A 500 -24.36 10.85 -3.55
CA ARG A 500 -24.57 10.20 -4.85
C ARG A 500 -26.04 10.32 -5.23
N LEU A 501 -26.32 10.59 -6.50
CA LEU A 501 -27.70 10.63 -6.99
C LEU A 501 -28.24 9.19 -7.15
N PRO A 502 -29.44 8.88 -6.62
CA PRO A 502 -30.07 7.56 -6.78
C PRO A 502 -30.60 7.35 -8.20
N ALA A 503 -31.35 6.27 -8.41
CA ALA A 503 -31.94 5.97 -9.71
C ALA A 503 -32.86 7.12 -10.16
N PRO A 504 -32.76 7.60 -11.41
CA PRO A 504 -32.13 6.96 -12.57
C PRO A 504 -30.75 7.54 -12.95
N TYR A 505 -30.01 8.16 -12.03
CA TYR A 505 -28.69 8.77 -12.29
C TYR A 505 -27.51 7.86 -11.88
N GLY A 506 -27.74 7.01 -10.89
CA GLY A 506 -26.82 5.97 -10.42
C GLY A 506 -27.56 4.92 -9.61
N GLU A 507 -26.85 3.92 -9.08
CA GLU A 507 -27.43 2.94 -8.16
C GLU A 507 -26.70 3.02 -6.81
N CYS A 508 -27.42 3.47 -5.78
CA CYS A 508 -26.92 3.58 -4.41
C CYS A 508 -28.04 3.21 -3.41
N VAL A 509 -27.68 2.99 -2.16
CA VAL A 509 -28.63 2.68 -1.08
C VAL A 509 -29.05 3.99 -0.37
N GLU A 510 -30.34 4.33 -0.46
CA GLU A 510 -30.91 5.52 0.21
C GLU A 510 -31.19 5.28 1.70
N THR A 511 -31.50 4.04 2.09
CA THR A 511 -31.88 3.66 3.46
C THR A 511 -30.66 3.40 4.34
N LYS A 512 -30.36 4.31 5.27
CA LYS A 512 -29.24 4.15 6.22
C LYS A 512 -29.40 2.93 7.13
N LYS A 513 -30.59 2.68 7.71
CA LYS A 513 -30.83 1.46 8.52
C LYS A 513 -31.31 0.31 7.64
N VAL A 514 -30.61 -0.81 7.70
CA VAL A 514 -30.97 -2.05 7.01
C VAL A 514 -32.03 -2.79 7.83
N THR A 515 -33.18 -3.07 7.23
CA THR A 515 -34.24 -3.90 7.84
C THR A 515 -34.19 -5.37 7.40
N ASP A 516 -33.20 -5.75 6.59
CA ASP A 516 -32.97 -7.15 6.23
C ASP A 516 -32.25 -7.88 7.38
N GLY A 517 -32.87 -8.95 7.90
CA GLY A 517 -32.30 -9.83 8.93
C GLY A 517 -31.04 -10.58 8.51
N ASN A 518 -30.63 -10.50 7.24
CA ASN A 518 -29.33 -11.00 6.79
C ASN A 518 -28.14 -10.08 7.15
N TYR A 519 -28.37 -8.83 7.57
CA TYR A 519 -27.29 -7.88 7.87
C TYR A 519 -26.73 -8.10 9.28
N ILE A 520 -25.48 -8.57 9.37
CA ILE A 520 -24.90 -9.06 10.64
C ILE A 520 -24.47 -7.93 11.60
N TYR A 521 -24.53 -6.67 11.16
CA TYR A 521 -24.19 -5.47 11.95
C TYR A 521 -25.46 -4.70 12.33
N SER A 522 -26.41 -5.38 12.96
CA SER A 522 -27.70 -4.81 13.33
C SER A 522 -27.56 -3.59 14.26
N GLY A 523 -28.46 -2.62 14.11
CA GLY A 523 -28.44 -1.34 14.83
C GLY A 523 -27.55 -0.26 14.21
N TYR A 524 -26.50 -0.62 13.46
CA TYR A 524 -25.63 0.33 12.77
C TYR A 524 -26.20 0.78 11.41
N ASP A 525 -25.61 1.82 10.81
CA ASP A 525 -25.90 2.26 9.44
C ASP A 525 -25.27 1.33 8.39
N TYR A 526 -25.85 1.31 7.18
CA TYR A 526 -25.40 0.52 6.04
C TYR A 526 -24.02 1.00 5.55
N HIS A 527 -22.99 0.22 5.88
CA HIS A 527 -21.69 0.31 5.22
C HIS A 527 -21.51 -0.85 4.21
N PRO A 528 -20.96 -0.60 3.00
CA PRO A 528 -20.72 -1.64 1.99
C PRO A 528 -19.85 -2.81 2.47
N GLU A 529 -18.82 -2.54 3.28
CA GLU A 529 -17.98 -3.59 3.88
C GLU A 529 -18.81 -4.53 4.77
N GLY A 530 -19.74 -3.97 5.56
CA GLY A 530 -20.69 -4.74 6.34
C GLY A 530 -21.63 -5.59 5.48
N CYS A 531 -21.95 -5.15 4.27
CA CYS A 531 -22.74 -5.91 3.29
C CYS A 531 -21.94 -7.09 2.72
N HIS A 532 -20.70 -6.89 2.30
CA HIS A 532 -19.83 -7.96 1.78
C HIS A 532 -19.61 -9.04 2.84
N ARG A 533 -19.29 -8.64 4.08
CA ARG A 533 -19.17 -9.55 5.24
C ARG A 533 -20.47 -10.29 5.53
N SER A 534 -21.61 -9.61 5.51
CA SER A 534 -22.92 -10.25 5.72
C SER A 534 -23.21 -11.32 4.65
N CYS A 535 -22.92 -11.03 3.39
CA CYS A 535 -23.15 -11.97 2.29
C CYS A 535 -22.21 -13.19 2.34
N PHE A 536 -20.92 -12.97 2.64
CA PHE A 536 -19.95 -14.04 2.86
C PHE A 536 -20.35 -14.92 4.05
N GLN A 537 -20.68 -14.32 5.20
CA GLN A 537 -21.07 -15.02 6.42
C GLN A 537 -22.35 -15.85 6.21
N LYS A 538 -23.32 -15.32 5.46
CA LYS A 538 -24.54 -16.06 5.10
C LYS A 538 -24.24 -17.27 4.20
N GLY A 539 -23.50 -17.08 3.11
CA GLY A 539 -23.14 -18.19 2.20
C GLY A 539 -22.34 -19.30 2.91
N LEU A 540 -21.46 -18.92 3.84
CA LEU A 540 -20.73 -19.85 4.69
C LEU A 540 -21.64 -20.62 5.66
N ILE A 541 -22.64 -19.95 6.25
CA ILE A 541 -23.63 -20.59 7.12
C ILE A 541 -24.48 -21.59 6.32
N ASP A 542 -24.92 -21.23 5.11
CA ASP A 542 -25.70 -22.10 4.22
C ASP A 542 -24.90 -23.36 3.80
N ASP A 543 -23.61 -23.21 3.45
CA ASP A 543 -22.75 -24.32 3.01
C ASP A 543 -22.18 -25.19 4.15
N CYS A 544 -21.76 -24.57 5.26
CA CYS A 544 -20.98 -25.22 6.33
C CYS A 544 -21.72 -25.36 7.66
N SER A 545 -22.95 -24.84 7.79
CA SER A 545 -23.77 -24.86 9.03
C SER A 545 -23.13 -24.22 10.27
N CYS A 546 -22.15 -23.32 10.05
CA CYS A 546 -21.52 -22.49 11.07
C CYS A 546 -20.90 -21.24 10.43
N GLY A 547 -20.79 -20.14 11.18
CA GLY A 547 -20.20 -18.89 10.69
C GLY A 547 -18.70 -18.75 11.02
N ASP A 548 -18.03 -17.86 10.30
CA ASP A 548 -16.64 -17.47 10.53
C ASP A 548 -16.51 -16.74 11.88
N PRO A 549 -15.58 -17.11 12.76
CA PRO A 549 -15.18 -16.36 13.96
C PRO A 549 -14.76 -14.91 13.73
N ARG A 550 -14.30 -14.54 12.52
CA ARG A 550 -13.83 -13.19 12.18
C ARG A 550 -14.95 -12.15 12.08
N PHE A 551 -16.21 -12.59 11.96
CA PHE A 551 -17.37 -11.70 11.82
C PHE A 551 -18.49 -12.12 12.79
N PRO A 552 -19.40 -11.22 13.17
CA PRO A 552 -20.59 -11.58 13.95
C PRO A 552 -21.40 -12.70 13.27
N VAL A 553 -22.12 -13.51 14.06
CA VAL A 553 -23.10 -14.48 13.55
C VAL A 553 -24.52 -14.03 13.90
N PRO A 554 -25.52 -14.25 13.02
CA PRO A 554 -26.92 -13.98 13.35
C PRO A 554 -27.41 -14.78 14.56
N GLU A 555 -28.45 -14.29 15.23
CA GLU A 555 -29.05 -14.98 16.38
C GLU A 555 -29.49 -16.42 16.03
N GLY A 556 -29.27 -17.34 16.96
CA GLY A 556 -29.54 -18.78 16.76
C GLY A 556 -28.43 -19.54 16.04
N PHE A 557 -27.49 -18.87 15.36
CA PHE A 557 -26.33 -19.50 14.75
C PHE A 557 -25.10 -19.50 15.68
N ARG A 558 -24.06 -20.24 15.29
CA ARG A 558 -22.82 -20.39 16.05
C ARG A 558 -21.59 -20.33 15.15
N HIS A 559 -20.48 -19.87 15.70
CA HIS A 559 -19.19 -19.89 15.01
C HIS A 559 -18.68 -21.34 14.78
N CYS A 560 -17.85 -21.52 13.76
CA CYS A 560 -17.18 -22.79 13.49
C CYS A 560 -16.11 -23.09 14.57
N SER A 561 -16.16 -24.29 15.16
CA SER A 561 -15.23 -24.69 16.23
C SER A 561 -13.80 -24.93 15.71
N ALA A 562 -12.80 -24.35 16.38
CA ALA A 562 -11.37 -24.55 16.12
C ALA A 562 -10.97 -26.03 15.98
N PHE A 563 -11.54 -26.89 16.82
CA PHE A 563 -11.15 -28.31 16.93
C PHE A 563 -11.89 -29.22 15.93
N ASN A 564 -12.85 -28.69 15.15
CA ASN A 564 -13.59 -29.48 14.16
C ASN A 564 -12.91 -29.39 12.79
N ALA A 565 -12.12 -30.42 12.45
CA ALA A 565 -11.40 -30.50 11.18
C ALA A 565 -12.31 -30.45 9.94
N THR A 566 -13.54 -30.94 10.02
CA THR A 566 -14.51 -30.90 8.91
C THR A 566 -15.04 -29.49 8.69
N ALA A 567 -15.37 -28.77 9.77
CA ALA A 567 -15.79 -27.36 9.69
C ALA A 567 -14.64 -26.46 9.21
N ARG A 568 -13.41 -26.65 9.73
CA ARG A 568 -12.21 -25.93 9.24
C ARG A 568 -11.98 -26.18 7.75
N SER A 569 -12.05 -27.43 7.29
CA SER A 569 -11.86 -27.77 5.86
C SER A 569 -12.97 -27.18 4.96
N CYS A 570 -14.22 -27.13 5.44
CA CYS A 570 -15.33 -26.48 4.73
C CYS A 570 -15.08 -24.98 4.57
N LEU A 571 -14.70 -24.31 5.66
CA LEU A 571 -14.34 -22.90 5.67
C LEU A 571 -13.11 -22.59 4.80
N GLU A 572 -12.03 -23.37 4.90
CA GLU A 572 -10.84 -23.19 4.05
C GLU A 572 -11.14 -23.38 2.56
N LYS A 573 -12.00 -24.35 2.22
CA LYS A 573 -12.48 -24.55 0.84
C LYS A 573 -13.29 -23.35 0.34
N ASN A 574 -14.14 -22.77 1.18
CA ASN A 574 -15.02 -21.66 0.78
C ASN A 574 -14.29 -20.30 0.76
N ILE A 575 -13.32 -20.09 1.65
CA ILE A 575 -12.35 -18.97 1.52
C ILE A 575 -11.54 -19.17 0.23
N GLY A 576 -10.97 -20.36 0.00
CA GLY A 576 -10.15 -20.65 -1.18
C GLY A 576 -10.92 -20.59 -2.52
N SER A 577 -12.23 -20.87 -2.53
CA SER A 577 -13.04 -20.75 -3.74
C SER A 577 -13.35 -19.29 -4.07
N VAL A 578 -13.76 -18.49 -3.08
CA VAL A 578 -13.98 -17.04 -3.20
C VAL A 578 -12.67 -16.31 -3.55
N GLY A 579 -11.57 -16.70 -2.92
CA GLY A 579 -10.25 -16.05 -3.07
C GLY A 579 -9.93 -15.19 -1.84
N ASP A 580 -9.02 -14.23 -2.03
CA ASP A 580 -8.81 -13.21 -1.00
C ASP A 580 -10.06 -12.31 -0.87
N PHE A 581 -10.24 -11.67 0.28
CA PHE A 581 -11.49 -10.97 0.65
C PHE A 581 -11.86 -9.85 -0.34
N HIS A 582 -10.87 -9.30 -1.04
CA HIS A 582 -11.03 -8.33 -2.13
C HIS A 582 -11.76 -8.85 -3.38
N HIS A 583 -11.91 -10.17 -3.57
CA HIS A 583 -12.53 -10.79 -4.75
C HIS A 583 -13.96 -11.32 -4.54
N ILE A 584 -14.60 -11.03 -3.38
CA ILE A 584 -15.97 -11.48 -3.06
C ILE A 584 -16.97 -11.17 -4.19
N THR A 585 -16.84 -10.00 -4.83
CA THR A 585 -17.72 -9.53 -5.92
C THR A 585 -17.57 -10.27 -7.24
N GLU A 586 -16.43 -10.93 -7.50
CA GLU A 586 -16.17 -11.57 -8.81
C GLU A 586 -16.63 -13.03 -8.89
N LYS A 587 -16.98 -13.64 -7.75
CA LYS A 587 -17.36 -15.07 -7.69
C LYS A 587 -18.62 -15.38 -6.90
N MET A 588 -19.15 -14.44 -6.12
CA MET A 588 -20.44 -14.61 -5.45
C MET A 588 -21.52 -13.83 -6.22
N ASP A 589 -22.05 -14.42 -7.30
CA ASP A 589 -23.11 -13.87 -8.19
C ASP A 589 -24.37 -13.34 -7.46
N LYS A 590 -24.53 -13.67 -6.17
CA LYS A 590 -25.65 -13.28 -5.31
C LYS A 590 -25.36 -12.07 -4.40
N CYS A 591 -24.11 -11.61 -4.31
CA CYS A 591 -23.69 -10.56 -3.37
C CYS A 591 -23.73 -9.15 -3.99
N VAL A 592 -24.94 -8.65 -4.28
CA VAL A 592 -25.17 -7.31 -4.84
C VAL A 592 -25.13 -6.23 -3.75
N CYS A 593 -23.92 -5.88 -3.29
CA CYS A 593 -23.69 -4.73 -2.43
C CYS A 593 -23.48 -3.47 -3.28
N LYS A 594 -24.01 -2.33 -2.81
CA LYS A 594 -23.98 -1.04 -3.52
C LYS A 594 -23.40 0.04 -2.60
N GLN A 595 -23.00 1.17 -3.17
CA GLN A 595 -22.53 2.30 -2.37
C GLN A 595 -23.70 3.03 -1.69
N SER A 596 -23.48 3.69 -0.56
CA SER A 596 -24.51 4.53 0.07
C SER A 596 -24.80 5.77 -0.79
N CYS A 597 -26.05 6.27 -0.79
CA CYS A 597 -26.37 7.54 -1.43
C CYS A 597 -25.84 8.75 -0.63
N GLU A 598 -25.63 8.60 0.68
CA GLU A 598 -24.90 9.58 1.51
C GLU A 598 -23.85 8.86 2.36
N GLU A 599 -22.59 9.30 2.25
CA GLU A 599 -21.43 8.70 2.89
C GLU A 599 -20.55 9.79 3.51
N ILE A 600 -19.97 9.52 4.69
CA ILE A 600 -19.12 10.47 5.41
C ILE A 600 -17.72 9.86 5.52
N ILE A 601 -16.83 10.25 4.62
CA ILE A 601 -15.41 9.88 4.67
C ILE A 601 -14.66 10.84 5.60
N HIS A 602 -13.74 10.31 6.40
CA HIS A 602 -12.72 11.09 7.09
C HIS A 602 -11.40 10.91 6.34
N GLU A 603 -10.94 11.95 5.65
CA GLU A 603 -9.57 11.97 5.09
C GLU A 603 -8.59 12.18 6.25
N VAL A 604 -7.59 11.31 6.38
CA VAL A 604 -6.66 11.30 7.53
C VAL A 604 -5.22 11.52 7.06
N THR A 605 -4.53 12.44 7.74
CA THR A 605 -3.09 12.68 7.63
C THR A 605 -2.41 12.17 8.90
N PHE A 606 -1.19 11.63 8.77
CA PHE A 606 -0.44 11.05 9.89
C PHE A 606 0.93 11.71 10.04
N SER A 607 1.33 11.96 11.29
CA SER A 607 2.66 12.40 11.68
C SER A 607 2.99 11.86 13.08
N CYS A 608 4.28 11.71 13.41
CA CYS A 608 4.68 11.27 14.74
C CYS A 608 6.03 11.85 15.18
N SER A 609 6.27 11.83 16.50
CA SER A 609 7.52 12.24 17.14
C SER A 609 7.87 11.32 18.31
N LYS A 610 9.16 11.21 18.68
CA LYS A 610 9.61 10.35 19.80
C LYS A 610 8.99 10.84 21.11
N TRP A 611 8.43 9.92 21.88
CA TRP A 611 7.83 10.21 23.19
C TRP A 611 8.14 9.07 24.20
N PRO A 612 8.40 9.35 25.48
CA PRO A 612 8.47 10.68 26.10
C PRO A 612 9.72 11.46 25.70
N SER A 613 9.75 12.74 26.09
CA SER A 613 10.86 13.68 25.88
C SER A 613 11.75 13.88 27.11
N GLY A 614 11.40 13.28 28.25
CA GLY A 614 11.98 13.59 29.57
C GLY A 614 11.46 14.89 30.19
N ALA A 615 10.56 15.62 29.52
CA ALA A 615 10.00 16.89 30.01
C ALA A 615 8.47 16.84 30.21
N THR A 616 7.90 15.63 30.29
CA THR A 616 6.47 15.39 30.53
C THR A 616 6.34 14.74 31.91
N ASP A 617 5.37 15.19 32.72
CA ASP A 617 4.89 14.39 33.84
C ASP A 617 4.30 13.09 33.25
N LEU A 618 4.80 11.95 33.69
CA LEU A 618 4.28 10.63 33.31
C LEU A 618 3.24 10.19 34.34
N GLY A 619 2.60 9.05 34.12
CA GLY A 619 1.60 8.52 35.04
C GLY A 619 2.22 7.92 36.30
N ASP A 620 1.74 6.74 36.69
CA ASP A 620 2.16 6.12 37.95
C ASP A 620 3.60 5.53 37.85
N CYS A 621 4.58 6.37 38.16
CA CYS A 621 5.99 6.00 38.26
C CYS A 621 6.39 5.42 39.63
N GLU A 622 5.45 4.99 40.51
CA GLU A 622 5.80 4.60 41.89
C GLU A 622 6.95 3.57 41.97
N GLY A 623 8.00 3.93 42.70
CA GLY A 623 9.18 3.10 42.94
C GLY A 623 10.21 3.03 41.80
N MET A 624 9.96 3.66 40.64
CA MET A 624 10.92 3.73 39.53
C MET A 624 11.75 5.03 39.56
N THR A 625 12.96 5.01 39.01
CA THR A 625 13.66 6.27 38.68
C THR A 625 13.06 6.92 37.43
N GLU A 626 13.25 8.23 37.27
CA GLU A 626 12.76 9.03 36.13
C GLU A 626 13.13 8.41 34.77
N ASN A 627 14.38 7.95 34.60
CA ASN A 627 14.84 7.28 33.38
C ASN A 627 14.24 5.87 33.19
N GLU A 628 14.03 5.12 34.27
CA GLU A 628 13.32 3.83 34.20
C GLU A 628 11.85 4.05 33.81
N CYS A 629 11.20 5.11 34.31
CA CYS A 629 9.86 5.48 33.92
C CYS A 629 9.78 5.96 32.46
N GLU A 630 10.72 6.79 31.97
CA GLU A 630 10.78 7.12 30.52
C GLU A 630 10.88 5.83 29.69
N GLN A 631 11.78 4.92 30.07
CA GLN A 631 11.96 3.66 29.35
C GLN A 631 10.72 2.76 29.44
N TYR A 632 10.02 2.72 30.58
CA TYR A 632 8.80 1.95 30.79
C TYR A 632 7.67 2.44 29.88
N TYR A 633 7.37 3.74 29.90
CA TYR A 633 6.34 4.36 29.06
C TYR A 633 6.71 4.28 27.58
N ARG A 634 7.97 4.52 27.21
CA ARG A 634 8.46 4.40 25.84
C ARG A 634 8.32 2.97 25.28
N LEU A 635 8.34 1.94 26.12
CA LEU A 635 8.16 0.55 25.70
C LEU A 635 6.70 0.08 25.77
N ASN A 636 5.85 0.68 26.61
CA ASN A 636 4.52 0.13 26.93
C ASN A 636 3.33 1.06 26.64
N ALA A 637 3.56 2.32 26.27
CA ALA A 637 2.50 3.30 26.04
C ALA A 637 2.66 4.04 24.71
N ALA A 638 1.53 4.52 24.18
CA ALA A 638 1.46 5.38 23.01
C ALA A 638 0.64 6.64 23.36
N MET A 639 1.17 7.82 23.02
CA MET A 639 0.45 9.08 23.09
C MET A 639 -0.24 9.31 21.73
N ILE A 640 -1.54 9.52 21.71
CA ILE A 640 -2.30 9.72 20.47
C ILE A 640 -3.07 11.04 20.53
N GLU A 641 -2.90 11.85 19.49
CA GLU A 641 -3.61 13.10 19.27
C GLU A 641 -4.41 12.97 17.97
N VAL A 642 -5.72 13.25 18.01
CA VAL A 642 -6.59 13.26 16.83
C VAL A 642 -7.39 14.56 16.82
N GLY A 643 -7.25 15.37 15.77
CA GLY A 643 -7.87 16.69 15.69
C GLY A 643 -8.15 17.12 14.26
N GLU A 644 -9.11 18.02 14.07
CA GLU A 644 -9.46 18.53 12.74
C GLU A 644 -8.41 19.51 12.21
N TYR A 645 -8.17 19.51 10.89
CA TYR A 645 -7.27 20.46 10.23
C TYR A 645 -7.97 21.14 9.05
N TYR A 646 -8.14 22.46 9.14
CA TYR A 646 -8.51 23.27 7.98
C TYR A 646 -7.27 23.51 7.10
N TYR A 647 -7.35 23.04 5.86
CA TYR A 647 -6.54 23.61 4.78
C TYR A 647 -7.28 24.84 4.25
N TYR A 648 -6.59 25.99 4.29
CA TYR A 648 -7.06 27.28 3.75
C TYR A 648 -6.77 27.39 2.25
#